data_AF-A0A9D5RU03-F1
#
_entry.id   AF-A0A9D5RU03-F1
#
_cell.length_a   1.000
_cell.length_b   1.000
_cell.length_c   1.000
_cell.angle_alpha   90.00
_cell.angle_beta   90.00
_cell.angle_gamma   90.00
#
_symmetry.space_group_name_H-M   'P 1'
#
loop_
_entity.id
_entity.type
_entity.pdbx_description
1 polymer ?
#
loop_
_entity_poly.entity_id
_entity_poly.type
_entity_poly.pdbx_seq_one_letter_code
_entity_poly.pdbx_strand_id
1 'polypeptide(L)'
;MAKRVFLLILAVLMTLLYIPTAVNAEEGADDRNKVYTEAISQTKEQSNETEGSSEGEAYAVLTNDGEFVFFRSTDSYTDKSKGTFTDITGTTYTGTVYAGIENLECDNYTLAPWFDHSQRSKLKTIRVADRQVIQPISMSYWFFAFDHIKTADLRGFDTSKVTKMDGLFRECLDLESADLSGFDTSNVTDMGSMFLNCESLKDVDVSHFDTHNVTNMSYMFGVCLSLSTIDVSHFDTQNVTDMGGMFTACESMTDLDVSGFDTSKVTRMDNMFADVPFTELDLSRFDTSNVGSMEGMFAYCSNLTYLNISSFNTKNLWQAPRYMFDDCPNLSTVELGPDFIKWGEKSTLPSGTWTNKEIGISLSEKELSIQYPENASAWAGTWVREKEQTIASEITLDRENVNIISGDSIQLAATVLPEDTADKTVTWTSSDDSIATVDQTGLVTGVKPGTATITATTINGLTAECSVEVLDDNINIYGSSLTLEGKIGINFYLEIDEDGVNDFTVVMRANDEEIRVPASAGIEKTIDGKTYRMYAYPVAAKQMRDIVTLTVEDDNGNKVKLLKADTDYTDGYPYSANDYFIRAEEVGSDKTKALTRVLNNYGKYTQIYFNYNVTDEVLDTVDVGEVTAATLEPYKEVRSETELEGLSYVGGSTMLDDAIGYRVYFNLASGHSIGEYTFKINGKEVTPIKSSGTQYYVEKAGIAAKDLGEMDTITVRNGTQIQMIEYCALSYVYKALTLTGDDRISLQNMCRAMYLYNQQAIEYFNTK
;
A
#
# COMPACT_ATOMS: atom_id res chain seq x y z
N MET A 1 14.81 -15.03 -8.23
CA MET A 1 15.83 -14.86 -7.16
C MET A 1 17.01 -15.83 -7.33
N ALA A 2 16.81 -17.16 -7.41
CA ALA A 2 17.93 -18.11 -7.61
C ALA A 2 18.67 -17.94 -8.96
N LYS A 3 17.96 -17.62 -10.05
CA LYS A 3 18.54 -17.32 -11.38
C LYS A 3 19.42 -16.05 -11.35
N ARG A 4 18.90 -14.95 -10.81
CA ARG A 4 19.67 -13.71 -10.52
C ARG A 4 20.88 -13.96 -9.65
N VAL A 5 20.75 -14.76 -8.58
CA VAL A 5 21.88 -15.10 -7.70
C VAL A 5 22.91 -15.96 -8.43
N PHE A 6 22.52 -16.92 -9.28
CA PHE A 6 23.45 -17.74 -10.05
C PHE A 6 24.18 -16.93 -11.14
N LEU A 7 23.51 -16.02 -11.84
CA LEU A 7 24.10 -15.17 -12.89
C LEU A 7 24.89 -14.00 -12.32
N LEU A 8 24.46 -13.38 -11.20
CA LEU A 8 25.35 -12.52 -10.41
C LEU A 8 26.54 -13.34 -9.92
N ILE A 9 26.36 -14.55 -9.38
CA ILE A 9 27.47 -15.41 -8.98
C ILE A 9 28.32 -15.81 -10.17
N LEU A 10 27.80 -15.95 -11.40
CA LEU A 10 28.56 -16.30 -12.60
C LEU A 10 29.29 -15.09 -13.15
N ALA A 11 28.67 -13.91 -13.21
CA ALA A 11 29.31 -12.64 -13.57
C ALA A 11 30.35 -12.25 -12.51
N VAL A 12 30.04 -12.42 -11.22
CA VAL A 12 30.96 -12.25 -10.09
C VAL A 12 32.04 -13.34 -10.08
N LEU A 13 31.75 -14.60 -10.43
CA LEU A 13 32.77 -15.67 -10.55
C LEU A 13 33.65 -15.50 -11.79
N MET A 14 33.11 -15.03 -12.91
CA MET A 14 33.87 -14.76 -14.15
C MET A 14 34.73 -13.50 -13.98
N THR A 15 34.26 -12.51 -13.21
CA THR A 15 35.09 -11.38 -12.78
C THR A 15 36.11 -11.78 -11.70
N LEU A 16 35.79 -12.71 -10.79
CA LEU A 16 36.71 -13.28 -9.80
C LEU A 16 37.73 -14.25 -10.40
N LEU A 17 37.45 -14.91 -11.52
CA LEU A 17 38.40 -15.78 -12.23
C LEU A 17 39.53 -15.00 -12.91
N TYR A 18 39.39 -13.67 -13.03
CA TYR A 18 40.47 -12.73 -13.40
C TYR A 18 41.05 -11.94 -12.21
N ILE A 19 40.56 -12.17 -10.98
CA ILE A 19 41.18 -11.69 -9.74
C ILE A 19 41.90 -12.89 -9.11
N PRO A 20 43.24 -13.00 -9.16
CA PRO A 20 43.94 -13.99 -8.38
C PRO A 20 43.67 -13.68 -6.90
N THR A 21 43.05 -14.65 -6.25
CA THR A 21 42.93 -14.84 -4.80
C THR A 21 43.74 -13.85 -3.96
N ALA A 22 43.13 -12.72 -3.60
CA ALA A 22 43.50 -11.99 -2.39
C ALA A 22 42.70 -12.57 -1.21
N VAL A 23 42.87 -13.87 -0.96
CA VAL A 23 42.43 -14.50 0.28
C VAL A 23 43.66 -14.61 1.18
N ASN A 24 43.57 -13.94 2.33
CA ASN A 24 44.51 -13.90 3.46
C ASN A 24 45.68 -12.91 3.34
N ALA A 25 45.44 -11.65 3.68
CA ALA A 25 46.45 -10.77 4.25
C ALA A 25 45.81 -9.70 5.16
N GLU A 26 45.21 -10.12 6.29
CA GLU A 26 44.99 -9.21 7.44
C GLU A 26 46.28 -8.95 8.23
N GLU A 27 47.42 -9.55 7.86
CA GLU A 27 48.75 -9.21 8.36
C GLU A 27 49.66 -8.86 7.17
N GLY A 28 49.83 -7.58 6.86
CA GLY A 28 50.80 -7.13 5.83
C GLY A 28 50.46 -5.89 5.01
N ALA A 29 49.41 -5.13 5.36
CA ALA A 29 49.09 -3.87 4.68
C ALA A 29 50.14 -2.75 4.88
N ASP A 30 51.07 -2.92 5.83
CA ASP A 30 52.05 -1.89 6.21
C ASP A 30 53.35 -1.93 5.35
N ASP A 31 53.73 -3.09 4.79
CA ASP A 31 55.01 -3.24 4.08
C ASP A 31 54.92 -2.98 2.57
N ARG A 32 53.73 -3.11 1.95
CA ARG A 32 53.56 -2.82 0.51
C ARG A 32 53.51 -1.32 0.20
N ASN A 33 53.08 -0.49 1.15
CA ASN A 33 53.12 0.98 1.03
C ASN A 33 54.57 1.55 1.03
N LYS A 34 55.55 0.75 1.50
CA LYS A 34 56.96 1.12 1.54
C LYS A 34 57.62 1.09 0.16
N VAL A 35 57.26 0.10 -0.66
CA VAL A 35 57.76 -0.05 -2.05
C VAL A 35 57.26 1.09 -2.95
N TYR A 36 56.05 1.60 -2.71
CA TYR A 36 55.50 2.75 -3.45
C TYR A 36 56.20 4.07 -3.13
N THR A 37 56.70 4.25 -1.90
CA THR A 37 57.45 5.47 -1.54
C THR A 37 58.83 5.49 -2.20
N GLU A 38 59.41 4.32 -2.48
CA GLU A 38 60.70 4.16 -3.18
C GLU A 38 60.58 4.29 -4.72
N ALA A 39 59.47 3.88 -5.32
CA ALA A 39 59.22 4.07 -6.76
C ALA A 39 58.92 5.52 -7.15
N ILE A 40 58.17 6.25 -6.30
CA ILE A 40 57.86 7.69 -6.48
C ILE A 40 59.09 8.58 -6.25
N SER A 41 60.06 8.11 -5.44
CA SER A 41 61.32 8.84 -5.25
C SER A 41 62.31 8.63 -6.40
N GLN A 42 62.27 7.49 -7.10
CA GLN A 42 63.14 7.23 -8.25
C GLN A 42 62.68 7.92 -9.55
N THR A 43 61.40 8.24 -9.71
CA THR A 43 60.89 9.00 -10.88
C THR A 43 61.15 10.51 -10.77
N LYS A 44 61.39 11.04 -9.56
CA LYS A 44 61.75 12.46 -9.34
C LYS A 44 63.15 12.85 -9.84
N GLU A 45 64.03 11.90 -10.16
CA GLU A 45 65.40 12.20 -10.62
C GLU A 45 65.56 12.28 -12.15
N GLN A 46 64.51 12.07 -12.95
CA GLN A 46 64.61 12.10 -14.43
C GLN A 46 63.77 13.15 -15.18
N SER A 47 62.98 13.99 -14.49
CA SER A 47 62.24 15.07 -15.13
C SER A 47 62.75 16.45 -14.70
N ASN A 48 64.00 16.76 -15.05
CA ASN A 48 64.46 18.15 -15.07
C ASN A 48 64.63 18.63 -16.52
N GLU A 49 64.12 19.84 -16.73
CA GLU A 49 64.23 20.70 -17.91
C GLU A 49 63.17 20.53 -19.02
N THR A 50 62.05 21.24 -18.86
CA THR A 50 61.59 22.16 -19.92
C THR A 50 60.81 23.35 -19.35
N GLU A 51 61.14 24.54 -19.83
CA GLU A 51 60.67 25.85 -19.37
C GLU A 51 59.19 26.12 -19.76
N GLY A 52 58.41 26.62 -18.79
CA GLY A 52 57.33 27.60 -18.99
C GLY A 52 56.08 27.19 -19.76
N SER A 53 55.08 26.65 -19.06
CA SER A 53 53.67 26.88 -19.39
C SER A 53 52.91 27.40 -18.17
N SER A 54 51.95 28.29 -18.38
CA SER A 54 51.10 28.92 -17.36
C SER A 54 50.01 27.99 -16.84
N GLU A 55 50.19 26.67 -16.95
CA GLU A 55 49.17 25.66 -16.70
C GLU A 55 49.60 24.89 -15.44
N GLY A 56 48.94 25.16 -14.32
CA GLY A 56 49.24 24.50 -13.04
C GLY A 56 49.21 22.96 -13.10
N GLU A 57 49.74 22.30 -12.07
CA GLU A 57 49.68 20.84 -11.92
C GLU A 57 48.23 20.38 -11.76
N ALA A 58 47.91 19.19 -12.28
CA ALA A 58 46.57 18.61 -12.19
C ALA A 58 46.38 17.80 -10.89
N TYR A 59 45.22 17.97 -10.29
CA TYR A 59 44.81 17.40 -9.02
C TYR A 59 43.37 16.89 -9.11
N ALA A 60 43.04 15.92 -8.25
CA ALA A 60 41.66 15.56 -7.94
C ALA A 60 41.38 15.83 -6.47
N VAL A 61 40.20 16.33 -6.10
CA VAL A 61 39.80 16.50 -4.71
C VAL A 61 38.49 15.79 -4.44
N LEU A 62 38.49 14.94 -3.42
CA LEU A 62 37.26 14.44 -2.81
C LEU A 62 36.80 15.45 -1.76
N THR A 63 35.75 16.20 -2.07
CA THR A 63 35.20 17.21 -1.16
C THR A 63 34.48 16.57 0.02
N ASN A 64 34.36 17.32 1.12
CA ASN A 64 33.62 16.85 2.30
C ASN A 64 32.13 16.56 2.01
N ASP A 65 31.57 17.18 0.96
CA ASP A 65 30.16 17.04 0.58
C ASP A 65 29.90 15.85 -0.37
N GLY A 66 30.97 15.18 -0.82
CA GLY A 66 30.89 14.01 -1.69
C GLY A 66 31.05 14.29 -3.19
N GLU A 67 31.59 15.45 -3.57
CA GLU A 67 31.96 15.72 -4.97
C GLU A 67 33.39 15.26 -5.24
N PHE A 68 33.62 14.66 -6.41
CA PHE A 68 34.96 14.39 -6.92
C PHE A 68 35.30 15.35 -8.05
N VAL A 69 36.18 16.31 -7.75
CA VAL A 69 36.47 17.44 -8.64
C VAL A 69 37.90 17.37 -9.14
N PHE A 70 38.08 17.41 -10.44
CA PHE A 70 39.38 17.49 -11.10
C PHE A 70 39.72 18.94 -11.46
N PHE A 71 40.91 19.41 -11.14
CA PHE A 71 41.31 20.80 -11.36
C PHE A 71 42.83 20.95 -11.49
N ARG A 72 43.29 22.07 -12.04
CA ARG A 72 44.68 22.52 -12.06
C ARG A 72 44.91 23.58 -10.99
N SER A 73 46.09 23.55 -10.38
CA SER A 73 46.54 24.58 -9.46
C SER A 73 47.99 24.97 -9.70
N THR A 74 48.31 26.25 -9.53
CA THR A 74 49.70 26.72 -9.47
C THR A 74 50.34 26.45 -8.11
N ASP A 75 49.52 26.17 -7.09
CA ASP A 75 50.01 25.69 -5.80
C ASP A 75 50.37 24.20 -5.91
N SER A 76 51.39 23.78 -5.17
CA SER A 76 51.76 22.37 -5.08
C SER A 76 51.16 21.72 -3.84
N TYR A 77 50.41 20.64 -4.04
CA TYR A 77 49.77 19.89 -2.97
C TYR A 77 50.30 18.46 -2.89
N THR A 78 50.50 17.97 -1.66
CA THR A 78 50.90 16.58 -1.44
C THR A 78 49.71 15.65 -1.59
N ASP A 79 49.92 14.50 -2.23
CA ASP A 79 48.93 13.43 -2.37
C ASP A 79 48.32 13.03 -1.00
N LYS A 80 47.02 12.80 -0.99
CA LYS A 80 46.18 12.45 0.17
C LYS A 80 46.18 13.49 1.31
N SER A 81 46.64 14.71 1.07
CA SER A 81 46.55 15.77 2.08
C SER A 81 45.10 16.24 2.25
N LYS A 82 44.74 16.60 3.50
CA LYS A 82 43.42 17.15 3.83
C LYS A 82 43.53 18.66 4.05
N GLY A 83 42.63 19.43 3.47
CA GLY A 83 42.71 20.88 3.57
C GLY A 83 41.76 21.62 2.66
N THR A 84 42.10 22.87 2.38
CA THR A 84 41.45 23.72 1.37
C THR A 84 42.45 23.98 0.24
N PHE A 85 42.02 23.70 -0.98
CA PHE A 85 42.82 23.75 -2.21
C PHE A 85 42.20 24.75 -3.17
N THR A 86 43.00 25.53 -3.87
CA THR A 86 42.53 26.58 -4.78
C THR A 86 42.96 26.25 -6.20
N ASP A 87 42.03 26.31 -7.14
CA ASP A 87 42.37 26.14 -8.56
C ASP A 87 42.87 27.43 -9.23
N ILE A 88 43.32 27.30 -10.48
CA ILE A 88 43.81 28.43 -11.30
C ILE A 88 42.77 29.54 -11.55
N THR A 89 41.48 29.30 -11.29
CA THR A 89 40.41 30.31 -11.40
C THR A 89 40.17 31.05 -10.09
N GLY A 90 40.79 30.60 -8.99
CA GLY A 90 40.59 31.11 -7.64
C GLY A 90 39.45 30.41 -6.89
N THR A 91 38.87 29.33 -7.42
CA THR A 91 37.83 28.56 -6.74
C THR A 91 38.46 27.61 -5.72
N THR A 92 37.86 27.55 -4.52
CA THR A 92 38.39 26.75 -3.41
C THR A 92 37.57 25.49 -3.16
N TYR A 93 38.24 24.37 -2.89
CA TYR A 93 37.66 23.08 -2.56
C TYR A 93 38.19 22.60 -1.21
N THR A 94 37.32 22.07 -0.35
CA THR A 94 37.73 21.53 0.96
C THR A 94 37.53 20.02 0.99
N GLY A 95 38.59 19.26 1.29
CA GLY A 95 38.52 17.80 1.21
C GLY A 95 39.87 17.10 1.31
N THR A 96 39.98 15.96 0.64
CA THR A 96 41.25 15.21 0.46
C THR A 96 41.70 15.35 -1.00
N VAL A 97 42.91 15.86 -1.23
CA VAL A 97 43.47 16.05 -2.58
C VAL A 97 44.33 14.86 -3.00
N TYR A 98 44.38 14.58 -4.30
CA TYR A 98 45.19 13.57 -4.95
C TYR A 98 46.03 14.23 -6.04
N ALA A 99 47.31 13.89 -6.09
CA ALA A 99 48.29 14.50 -7.01
C ALA A 99 48.78 13.49 -8.05
N GLY A 100 49.44 13.98 -9.12
CA GLY A 100 50.07 13.11 -10.12
C GLY A 100 49.09 12.36 -11.02
N ILE A 101 47.86 12.85 -11.13
CA ILE A 101 46.75 12.14 -11.77
C ILE A 101 46.91 11.96 -13.28
N GLU A 102 47.64 12.85 -13.97
CA GLU A 102 47.78 12.79 -15.44
C GLU A 102 48.70 11.65 -15.89
N ASN A 103 49.62 11.21 -15.03
CA ASN A 103 50.52 10.09 -15.30
C ASN A 103 50.06 8.81 -14.60
N LEU A 104 48.81 8.78 -14.11
CA LEU A 104 48.26 7.65 -13.38
C LEU A 104 47.86 6.53 -14.34
N GLU A 105 48.54 5.40 -14.23
CA GLU A 105 48.13 4.14 -14.87
C GLU A 105 47.54 3.20 -13.81
N CYS A 106 46.39 2.65 -14.12
CA CYS A 106 45.67 1.71 -13.27
C CYS A 106 45.28 0.49 -14.10
N ASP A 107 45.01 -0.62 -13.41
CA ASP A 107 44.54 -1.88 -14.00
C ASP A 107 43.77 -2.67 -12.92
N ASN A 108 43.39 -3.92 -13.21
CA ASN A 108 42.72 -4.79 -12.26
C ASN A 108 43.52 -5.08 -10.96
N TYR A 109 44.82 -4.76 -10.93
CA TYR A 109 45.72 -4.99 -9.79
C TYR A 109 46.16 -3.68 -9.12
N THR A 110 46.16 -2.59 -9.86
CA THR A 110 46.68 -1.28 -9.49
C THR A 110 45.55 -0.28 -9.55
N LEU A 111 45.01 0.05 -8.38
CA LEU A 111 43.80 0.85 -8.27
C LEU A 111 44.14 2.32 -8.05
N ALA A 112 43.25 3.21 -8.49
CA ALA A 112 43.49 4.64 -8.40
C ALA A 112 43.73 5.09 -6.94
N PRO A 113 44.51 6.16 -6.68
CA PRO A 113 44.87 6.60 -5.32
C PRO A 113 43.67 6.92 -4.42
N TRP A 114 42.53 7.25 -5.03
CA TRP A 114 41.25 7.53 -4.40
C TRP A 114 40.34 6.31 -4.23
N PHE A 115 40.83 5.11 -4.57
CA PHE A 115 40.16 3.81 -4.34
C PHE A 115 40.20 3.41 -2.84
N ASP A 116 39.80 4.29 -1.93
CA ASP A 116 39.62 3.97 -0.51
C ASP A 116 38.17 3.55 -0.25
N HIS A 117 37.95 2.28 0.13
CA HIS A 117 36.61 1.73 0.44
C HIS A 117 35.86 2.56 1.49
N SER A 118 36.55 3.25 2.40
CA SER A 118 35.91 4.06 3.45
C SER A 118 35.35 5.40 2.96
N GLN A 119 35.74 5.83 1.76
CA GLN A 119 35.34 7.12 1.18
C GLN A 119 34.47 6.98 -0.08
N ARG A 120 34.51 5.82 -0.76
CA ARG A 120 33.77 5.61 -2.01
C ARG A 120 32.26 5.74 -1.87
N SER A 121 31.69 5.30 -0.75
CA SER A 121 30.26 5.45 -0.47
C SER A 121 29.79 6.90 -0.31
N LYS A 122 30.71 7.87 -0.27
CA LYS A 122 30.37 9.29 -0.17
C LYS A 122 30.36 10.01 -1.51
N LEU A 123 30.88 9.39 -2.56
CA LEU A 123 30.97 9.97 -3.90
C LEU A 123 29.60 10.01 -4.55
N LYS A 124 29.17 11.21 -4.95
CA LYS A 124 27.85 11.46 -5.56
C LYS A 124 27.97 11.92 -7.01
N THR A 125 28.98 12.72 -7.31
CA THR A 125 29.19 13.34 -8.62
C THR A 125 30.67 13.37 -8.96
N ILE A 126 30.96 13.25 -10.24
CA ILE A 126 32.29 13.44 -10.82
C ILE A 126 32.20 14.61 -11.78
N ARG A 127 33.13 15.56 -11.67
CA ARG A 127 33.26 16.65 -12.66
C ARG A 127 34.68 17.16 -12.79
N VAL A 128 34.98 17.75 -13.93
CA VAL A 128 36.13 18.65 -14.08
C VAL A 128 35.69 20.07 -13.70
N ALA A 129 36.56 20.81 -13.03
CA ALA A 129 36.30 22.20 -12.65
C ALA A 129 36.12 23.09 -13.89
N ASP A 130 35.25 24.10 -13.77
CA ASP A 130 34.85 24.95 -14.90
C ASP A 130 36.04 25.59 -15.61
N ARG A 131 36.05 25.49 -16.95
CA ARG A 131 37.09 26.05 -17.85
C ARG A 131 38.48 25.47 -17.63
N GLN A 132 38.56 24.25 -17.12
CA GLN A 132 39.83 23.56 -16.93
C GLN A 132 39.90 22.32 -17.83
N VAL A 133 41.13 21.97 -18.20
CA VAL A 133 41.42 20.84 -19.08
C VAL A 133 42.45 19.95 -18.39
N ILE A 134 42.12 18.66 -18.26
CA ILE A 134 42.96 17.63 -17.64
C ILE A 134 43.35 16.60 -18.70
N GLN A 135 44.64 16.27 -18.81
CA GLN A 135 45.22 15.45 -19.88
C GLN A 135 45.81 14.13 -19.36
N PRO A 136 44.97 13.13 -19.03
CA PRO A 136 45.47 11.82 -18.62
C PRO A 136 46.14 11.03 -19.75
N ILE A 137 47.11 10.19 -19.41
CA ILE A 137 47.69 9.19 -20.32
C ILE A 137 46.88 7.88 -20.35
N SER A 138 46.12 7.61 -19.29
CA SER A 138 45.24 6.44 -19.14
C SER A 138 44.06 6.82 -18.25
N MET A 139 42.92 6.19 -18.47
CA MET A 139 41.76 6.31 -17.57
C MET A 139 41.28 4.96 -17.04
N SER A 140 42.06 3.89 -17.24
CA SER A 140 41.70 2.55 -16.82
C SER A 140 41.32 2.51 -15.33
N TYR A 141 40.19 1.92 -14.96
CA TYR A 141 39.74 1.77 -13.56
C TYR A 141 39.66 3.05 -12.70
N TRP A 142 39.65 4.24 -13.32
CA TRP A 142 39.64 5.49 -12.55
C TRP A 142 38.40 5.64 -11.67
N PHE A 143 37.22 5.18 -12.09
CA PHE A 143 35.99 5.27 -11.30
C PHE A 143 35.45 3.90 -10.89
N PHE A 144 36.31 2.88 -10.84
CA PHE A 144 35.92 1.53 -10.48
C PHE A 144 35.25 1.46 -9.09
N ALA A 145 34.06 0.84 -9.04
CA ALA A 145 33.24 0.65 -7.86
C ALA A 145 32.89 1.96 -7.13
N PHE A 146 32.47 2.96 -7.90
CA PHE A 146 31.88 4.20 -7.39
C PHE A 146 30.35 4.06 -7.32
N ASP A 147 29.88 3.14 -6.48
CA ASP A 147 28.52 2.57 -6.54
C ASP A 147 27.37 3.58 -6.36
N HIS A 148 27.63 4.82 -5.91
CA HIS A 148 26.61 5.86 -5.65
C HIS A 148 26.66 7.07 -6.59
N ILE A 149 27.52 7.07 -7.61
CA ILE A 149 27.51 8.14 -8.61
C ILE A 149 26.29 7.99 -9.51
N LYS A 150 25.50 9.05 -9.67
CA LYS A 150 24.35 9.04 -10.61
C LYS A 150 24.70 9.58 -11.98
N THR A 151 25.59 10.56 -12.00
CA THR A 151 25.98 11.30 -13.21
C THR A 151 27.46 11.63 -13.15
N ALA A 152 28.12 11.61 -14.31
CA ALA A 152 29.50 12.05 -14.48
C ALA A 152 29.58 13.07 -15.62
N ASP A 153 30.15 14.25 -15.34
CA ASP A 153 30.45 15.28 -16.34
C ASP A 153 31.95 15.28 -16.64
N LEU A 154 32.34 14.66 -17.75
CA LEU A 154 33.75 14.43 -18.08
C LEU A 154 34.27 15.32 -19.22
N ARG A 155 33.52 16.35 -19.62
CA ARG A 155 33.85 17.20 -20.79
C ARG A 155 35.16 17.98 -20.66
N GLY A 156 35.67 18.17 -19.44
CA GLY A 156 36.95 18.84 -19.20
C GLY A 156 38.17 17.94 -19.33
N PHE A 157 38.01 16.67 -19.71
CA PHE A 157 39.14 15.81 -20.04
C PHE A 157 39.52 15.96 -21.51
N ASP A 158 40.81 16.20 -21.76
CA ASP A 158 41.41 16.04 -23.08
C ASP A 158 42.03 14.65 -23.15
N THR A 159 41.28 13.73 -23.74
CA THR A 159 41.66 12.31 -23.81
C THR A 159 42.46 11.96 -25.07
N SER A 160 42.93 12.94 -25.83
CA SER A 160 43.66 12.72 -27.09
C SER A 160 44.95 11.90 -26.92
N LYS A 161 45.47 11.78 -25.70
CA LYS A 161 46.65 10.94 -25.35
C LYS A 161 46.29 9.63 -24.67
N VAL A 162 45.03 9.39 -24.34
CA VAL A 162 44.60 8.21 -23.59
C VAL A 162 44.67 6.98 -24.48
N THR A 163 45.44 5.97 -24.05
CA THR A 163 45.54 4.70 -24.80
C THR A 163 44.68 3.57 -24.23
N LYS A 164 44.23 3.70 -22.98
CA LYS A 164 43.43 2.69 -22.28
C LYS A 164 42.30 3.33 -21.48
N MET A 165 41.10 2.76 -21.61
CA MET A 165 39.88 3.17 -20.90
C MET A 165 39.15 1.98 -20.26
N ASP A 166 39.85 0.85 -20.11
CA ASP A 166 39.27 -0.37 -19.57
C ASP A 166 38.84 -0.20 -18.10
N GLY A 167 37.63 -0.64 -17.79
CA GLY A 167 37.08 -0.55 -16.44
C GLY A 167 36.79 0.85 -15.93
N LEU A 168 36.76 1.90 -16.79
CA LEU A 168 36.57 3.29 -16.38
C LEU A 168 35.44 3.50 -15.37
N PHE A 169 34.25 2.94 -15.64
CA PHE A 169 33.06 3.00 -14.80
C PHE A 169 32.61 1.64 -14.28
N ARG A 170 33.48 0.64 -14.30
CA ARG A 170 33.11 -0.71 -13.88
C ARG A 170 32.58 -0.72 -12.45
N GLU A 171 31.51 -1.48 -12.20
CA GLU A 171 30.77 -1.57 -10.92
C GLU A 171 30.16 -0.25 -10.43
N CYS A 172 29.99 0.77 -11.27
CA CYS A 172 29.22 1.97 -10.89
C CYS A 172 27.71 1.69 -10.92
N LEU A 173 27.20 0.98 -9.91
CA LEU A 173 25.84 0.43 -9.84
C LEU A 173 24.73 1.49 -10.05
N ASP A 174 24.88 2.67 -9.44
CA ASP A 174 23.88 3.76 -9.50
C ASP A 174 24.05 4.72 -10.70
N LEU A 175 25.02 4.49 -11.60
CA LEU A 175 25.29 5.39 -12.72
C LEU A 175 24.13 5.39 -13.72
N GLU A 176 23.42 6.51 -13.85
CA GLU A 176 22.28 6.65 -14.75
C GLU A 176 22.69 7.19 -16.13
N SER A 177 23.72 8.05 -16.18
CA SER A 177 24.26 8.65 -17.41
C SER A 177 25.69 9.19 -17.22
N ALA A 178 26.48 9.23 -18.29
CA ALA A 178 27.78 9.88 -18.32
C ALA A 178 27.89 10.77 -19.57
N ASP A 179 28.30 12.03 -19.40
CA ASP A 179 28.58 12.94 -20.52
C ASP A 179 30.04 12.73 -20.97
N LEU A 180 30.19 12.01 -22.07
CA LEU A 180 31.47 11.64 -22.68
C LEU A 180 31.81 12.49 -23.90
N SER A 181 30.98 13.49 -24.25
CA SER A 181 31.07 14.24 -25.52
C SER A 181 32.41 14.96 -25.77
N GLY A 182 33.24 15.13 -24.74
CA GLY A 182 34.59 15.68 -24.84
C GLY A 182 35.67 14.65 -25.18
N PHE A 183 35.35 13.36 -25.29
CA PHE A 183 36.33 12.30 -25.45
C PHE A 183 36.81 12.20 -26.90
N ASP A 184 38.13 12.30 -27.08
CA ASP A 184 38.84 11.80 -28.24
C ASP A 184 39.34 10.38 -27.94
N THR A 185 38.77 9.38 -28.61
CA THR A 185 39.13 7.96 -28.42
C THR A 185 40.05 7.42 -29.53
N SER A 186 40.54 8.28 -30.43
CA SER A 186 41.29 7.86 -31.62
C SER A 186 42.59 7.08 -31.32
N ASN A 187 43.16 7.24 -30.12
CA ASN A 187 44.34 6.51 -29.67
C ASN A 187 44.04 5.35 -28.70
N VAL A 188 42.77 5.13 -28.35
CA VAL A 188 42.37 4.10 -27.38
C VAL A 188 42.47 2.72 -28.01
N THR A 189 43.10 1.79 -27.30
CA THR A 189 43.34 0.40 -27.75
C THR A 189 42.61 -0.64 -26.91
N ASP A 190 42.17 -0.28 -25.70
CA ASP A 190 41.43 -1.13 -24.78
C ASP A 190 40.25 -0.38 -24.16
N MET A 191 39.04 -0.90 -24.39
CA MET A 191 37.76 -0.42 -23.84
C MET A 191 37.05 -1.53 -23.03
N GLY A 192 37.79 -2.59 -22.67
CA GLY A 192 37.24 -3.74 -21.95
C GLY A 192 36.59 -3.32 -20.63
N SER A 193 35.40 -3.84 -20.35
CA SER A 193 34.68 -3.61 -19.10
C SER A 193 34.38 -2.15 -18.78
N MET A 194 34.40 -1.22 -19.75
CA MET A 194 34.27 0.22 -19.51
C MET A 194 33.02 0.57 -18.68
N PHE A 195 31.87 -0.08 -18.94
CA PHE A 195 30.61 0.06 -18.21
C PHE A 195 30.13 -1.26 -17.58
N LEU A 196 31.03 -2.22 -17.36
CA LEU A 196 30.66 -3.51 -16.78
C LEU A 196 29.98 -3.32 -15.42
N ASN A 197 28.81 -3.90 -15.25
CA ASN A 197 27.99 -3.83 -14.04
C ASN A 197 27.53 -2.41 -13.65
N CYS A 198 27.28 -1.54 -14.63
CA CYS A 198 26.52 -0.31 -14.41
C CYS A 198 25.01 -0.59 -14.47
N GLU A 199 24.45 -1.22 -13.43
CA GLU A 199 23.07 -1.74 -13.44
C GLU A 199 22.01 -0.67 -13.73
N SER A 200 22.22 0.58 -13.30
CA SER A 200 21.29 1.70 -13.48
C SER A 200 21.45 2.47 -14.80
N LEU A 201 22.44 2.13 -15.63
CA LEU A 201 22.76 2.88 -16.85
C LEU A 201 21.65 2.66 -17.89
N LYS A 202 20.96 3.73 -18.28
CA LYS A 202 19.81 3.67 -19.20
C LYS A 202 20.19 3.94 -20.65
N ASP A 203 21.15 4.85 -20.82
CA ASP A 203 21.63 5.34 -22.10
C ASP A 203 23.03 5.95 -21.92
N VAL A 204 23.87 5.83 -22.95
CA VAL A 204 25.19 6.46 -23.02
C VAL A 204 25.53 6.76 -24.47
N ASP A 205 25.86 8.01 -24.76
CA ASP A 205 26.22 8.42 -26.11
C ASP A 205 27.67 8.01 -26.43
N VAL A 206 27.81 6.97 -27.24
CA VAL A 206 29.09 6.49 -27.78
C VAL A 206 29.26 6.80 -29.27
N SER A 207 28.36 7.60 -29.87
CA SER A 207 28.30 7.83 -31.33
C SER A 207 29.52 8.52 -31.94
N HIS A 208 30.33 9.15 -31.10
CA HIS A 208 31.53 9.90 -31.49
C HIS A 208 32.83 9.12 -31.24
N PHE A 209 32.73 7.88 -30.74
CA PHE A 209 33.92 7.07 -30.47
C PHE A 209 34.56 6.63 -31.80
N ASP A 210 35.83 6.99 -31.98
CA ASP A 210 36.70 6.34 -32.95
C ASP A 210 37.24 5.05 -32.31
N THR A 211 36.79 3.90 -32.81
CA THR A 211 37.19 2.58 -32.32
C THR A 211 38.20 1.88 -33.22
N HIS A 212 38.74 2.54 -34.25
CA HIS A 212 39.60 1.91 -35.26
C HIS A 212 40.81 1.18 -34.66
N ASN A 213 41.40 1.73 -33.59
CA ASN A 213 42.56 1.18 -32.91
C ASN A 213 42.22 0.22 -31.76
N VAL A 214 40.94 0.04 -31.43
CA VAL A 214 40.50 -0.79 -30.31
C VAL A 214 40.69 -2.27 -30.63
N THR A 215 41.32 -2.99 -29.70
CA THR A 215 41.61 -4.42 -29.83
C THR A 215 40.84 -5.29 -28.83
N ASN A 216 40.32 -4.69 -27.75
CA ASN A 216 39.58 -5.35 -26.68
C ASN A 216 38.30 -4.56 -26.35
N MET A 217 37.15 -5.21 -26.50
CA MET A 217 35.81 -4.71 -26.14
C MET A 217 35.08 -5.67 -25.20
N SER A 218 35.81 -6.61 -24.59
CA SER A 218 35.23 -7.62 -23.70
C SER A 218 34.47 -6.96 -22.55
N TYR A 219 33.25 -7.41 -22.28
CA TYR A 219 32.37 -6.92 -21.22
C TYR A 219 32.08 -5.41 -21.23
N MET A 220 32.29 -4.69 -22.34
CA MET A 220 32.17 -3.22 -22.38
C MET A 220 30.83 -2.71 -21.82
N PHE A 221 29.72 -3.39 -22.11
CA PHE A 221 28.37 -3.09 -21.60
C PHE A 221 27.77 -4.26 -20.81
N GLY A 222 28.59 -5.21 -20.34
CA GLY A 222 28.09 -6.38 -19.62
C GLY A 222 27.39 -5.99 -18.33
N VAL A 223 26.27 -6.64 -18.01
CA VAL A 223 25.47 -6.45 -16.78
C VAL A 223 24.93 -5.02 -16.63
N CYS A 224 24.74 -4.28 -17.72
CA CYS A 224 23.98 -3.04 -17.73
C CYS A 224 22.47 -3.34 -17.72
N LEU A 225 21.93 -3.74 -16.56
CA LEU A 225 20.56 -4.26 -16.43
C LEU A 225 19.47 -3.30 -16.96
N SER A 226 19.68 -1.98 -16.85
CA SER A 226 18.73 -0.94 -17.28
C SER A 226 18.94 -0.45 -18.72
N LEU A 227 20.00 -0.90 -19.41
CA LEU A 227 20.33 -0.42 -20.76
C LEU A 227 19.36 -1.07 -21.76
N SER A 228 18.54 -0.24 -22.41
CA SER A 228 17.46 -0.73 -23.29
C SER A 228 17.83 -0.77 -24.77
N THR A 229 18.78 0.07 -25.19
CA THR A 229 19.33 0.18 -26.54
C THR A 229 20.71 0.85 -26.47
N ILE A 230 21.53 0.64 -27.48
CA ILE A 230 22.82 1.31 -27.66
C ILE A 230 23.17 1.33 -29.15
N ASP A 231 23.53 2.50 -29.70
CA ASP A 231 23.96 2.60 -31.10
C ASP A 231 25.46 2.31 -31.21
N VAL A 232 25.78 1.08 -31.62
CA VAL A 232 27.14 0.60 -31.91
C VAL A 232 27.39 0.40 -33.41
N SER A 233 26.46 0.83 -34.27
CA SER A 233 26.49 0.56 -35.72
C SER A 233 27.70 1.19 -36.44
N HIS A 234 28.28 2.23 -35.85
CA HIS A 234 29.42 2.98 -36.36
C HIS A 234 30.78 2.45 -35.86
N PHE A 235 30.80 1.47 -34.94
CA PHE A 235 32.05 0.93 -34.41
C PHE A 235 32.83 0.24 -35.54
N ASP A 236 34.07 0.68 -35.74
CA ASP A 236 35.06 -0.05 -36.54
C ASP A 236 35.69 -1.14 -35.67
N THR A 237 35.29 -2.39 -35.91
CA THR A 237 35.75 -3.54 -35.13
C THR A 237 36.83 -4.38 -35.83
N GLN A 238 37.38 -3.92 -36.95
CA GLN A 238 38.29 -4.73 -37.80
C GLN A 238 39.59 -5.16 -37.10
N ASN A 239 39.94 -4.52 -35.98
CA ASN A 239 41.13 -4.80 -35.18
C ASN A 239 40.80 -5.49 -33.83
N VAL A 240 39.52 -5.68 -33.52
CA VAL A 240 39.08 -6.28 -32.27
C VAL A 240 39.39 -7.77 -32.26
N THR A 241 39.98 -8.24 -31.16
CA THR A 241 40.37 -9.64 -30.95
C THR A 241 39.60 -10.32 -29.81
N ASP A 242 38.99 -9.53 -28.90
CA ASP A 242 38.17 -10.03 -27.79
C ASP A 242 36.87 -9.21 -27.67
N MET A 243 35.73 -9.91 -27.79
CA MET A 243 34.36 -9.37 -27.61
C MET A 243 33.57 -10.18 -26.57
N GLY A 244 34.26 -11.00 -25.75
CA GLY A 244 33.60 -11.84 -24.75
C GLY A 244 32.75 -11.02 -23.80
N GLY A 245 31.49 -11.42 -23.59
CA GLY A 245 30.57 -10.81 -22.64
C GLY A 245 30.16 -9.38 -22.94
N MET A 246 30.43 -8.83 -24.15
CA MET A 246 30.21 -7.41 -24.46
C MET A 246 28.82 -6.90 -24.07
N PHE A 247 27.77 -7.71 -24.22
CA PHE A 247 26.38 -7.38 -23.89
C PHE A 247 25.72 -8.34 -22.90
N THR A 248 26.50 -9.20 -22.21
CA THR A 248 25.93 -10.22 -21.32
C THR A 248 25.02 -9.61 -20.25
N ALA A 249 23.90 -10.24 -19.93
CA ALA A 249 22.95 -9.83 -18.89
C ALA A 249 22.42 -8.39 -19.02
N CYS A 250 22.33 -7.84 -20.23
CA CYS A 250 21.58 -6.61 -20.48
C CYS A 250 20.06 -6.90 -20.47
N GLU A 251 19.49 -7.14 -19.28
CA GLU A 251 18.11 -7.61 -19.07
C GLU A 251 17.02 -6.69 -19.66
N SER A 252 17.32 -5.41 -19.95
CA SER A 252 16.37 -4.47 -20.56
C SER A 252 16.55 -4.29 -22.06
N MET A 253 17.59 -4.87 -22.66
CA MET A 253 17.95 -4.63 -24.06
C MET A 253 17.03 -5.39 -25.01
N THR A 254 16.27 -4.67 -25.84
CA THR A 254 15.28 -5.28 -26.75
C THR A 254 15.68 -5.28 -28.22
N ASP A 255 16.62 -4.41 -28.59
CA ASP A 255 17.12 -4.26 -29.96
C ASP A 255 18.62 -3.93 -29.94
N LEU A 256 19.36 -4.50 -30.90
CA LEU A 256 20.80 -4.31 -31.04
C LEU A 256 21.22 -4.58 -32.49
N ASP A 257 21.75 -3.56 -33.17
CA ASP A 257 22.34 -3.71 -34.50
C ASP A 257 23.85 -3.98 -34.43
N VAL A 258 24.24 -5.23 -34.66
CA VAL A 258 25.66 -5.67 -34.80
C VAL A 258 26.02 -6.02 -36.24
N SER A 259 25.20 -5.66 -37.23
CA SER A 259 25.43 -6.02 -38.63
C SER A 259 26.64 -5.33 -39.27
N GLY A 260 27.15 -4.27 -38.63
CA GLY A 260 28.37 -3.57 -39.01
C GLY A 260 29.66 -4.21 -38.49
N PHE A 261 29.59 -5.16 -37.56
CA PHE A 261 30.79 -5.71 -36.91
C PHE A 261 31.59 -6.59 -37.89
N ASP A 262 32.85 -6.22 -38.10
CA ASP A 262 33.87 -7.12 -38.66
C ASP A 262 34.43 -7.98 -37.52
N THR A 263 34.06 -9.25 -37.51
CA THR A 263 34.52 -10.22 -36.50
C THR A 263 35.67 -11.11 -36.99
N SER A 264 36.23 -10.84 -38.18
CA SER A 264 37.20 -11.72 -38.82
C SER A 264 38.50 -11.91 -38.04
N LYS A 265 38.87 -10.99 -37.14
CA LYS A 265 40.03 -11.11 -36.24
C LYS A 265 39.68 -11.55 -34.81
N VAL A 266 38.40 -11.71 -34.48
CA VAL A 266 37.96 -12.02 -33.13
C VAL A 266 38.35 -13.45 -32.78
N THR A 267 38.99 -13.60 -31.62
CA THR A 267 39.45 -14.89 -31.08
C THR A 267 38.63 -15.36 -29.88
N ARG A 268 37.89 -14.46 -29.22
CA ARG A 268 37.04 -14.74 -28.06
C ARG A 268 35.68 -14.04 -28.16
N MET A 269 34.60 -14.81 -27.99
CA MET A 269 33.20 -14.36 -27.98
C MET A 269 32.39 -15.02 -26.87
N ASP A 270 33.05 -15.49 -25.81
CA ASP A 270 32.41 -16.17 -24.69
C ASP A 270 31.31 -15.29 -24.08
N ASN A 271 30.10 -15.83 -23.89
CA ASN A 271 28.95 -15.16 -23.27
C ASN A 271 28.52 -13.83 -23.91
N MET A 272 28.92 -13.51 -25.15
CA MET A 272 28.70 -12.19 -25.76
C MET A 272 27.25 -11.70 -25.67
N PHE A 273 26.28 -12.61 -25.83
CA PHE A 273 24.84 -12.34 -25.78
C PHE A 273 24.11 -13.15 -24.69
N ALA A 274 24.82 -13.69 -23.69
CA ALA A 274 24.21 -14.50 -22.66
C ALA A 274 23.24 -13.67 -21.79
N ASP A 275 22.06 -14.20 -21.50
CA ASP A 275 20.98 -13.59 -20.70
C ASP A 275 20.47 -12.24 -21.24
N VAL A 276 20.45 -12.10 -22.57
CA VAL A 276 19.87 -10.93 -23.25
C VAL A 276 18.49 -11.30 -23.81
N PRO A 277 17.44 -10.48 -23.62
CA PRO A 277 16.06 -10.87 -23.91
C PRO A 277 15.66 -10.63 -25.38
N PHE A 278 16.59 -10.78 -26.34
CA PHE A 278 16.31 -10.69 -27.77
C PHE A 278 15.35 -11.78 -28.23
N THR A 279 14.40 -11.45 -29.10
CA THR A 279 13.57 -12.43 -29.79
C THR A 279 14.25 -13.02 -31.03
N GLU A 280 15.07 -12.19 -31.68
CA GLU A 280 15.91 -12.47 -32.83
C GLU A 280 17.14 -11.55 -32.82
N LEU A 281 18.23 -11.95 -33.47
CA LEU A 281 19.45 -11.17 -33.62
C LEU A 281 20.10 -11.49 -34.97
N ASP A 282 20.41 -10.47 -35.78
CA ASP A 282 21.08 -10.67 -37.07
C ASP A 282 22.58 -10.87 -36.88
N LEU A 283 23.03 -12.11 -37.08
CA LEU A 283 24.44 -12.52 -37.00
C LEU A 283 24.98 -13.00 -38.35
N SER A 284 24.26 -12.73 -39.44
CA SER A 284 24.57 -13.26 -40.78
C SER A 284 25.97 -12.90 -41.30
N ARG A 285 26.53 -11.79 -40.81
CA ARG A 285 27.86 -11.27 -41.18
C ARG A 285 29.00 -11.71 -40.26
N PHE A 286 28.70 -12.39 -39.15
CA PHE A 286 29.74 -12.84 -38.23
C PHE A 286 30.60 -13.90 -38.89
N ASP A 287 31.90 -13.60 -39.01
CA ASP A 287 32.95 -14.57 -39.31
C ASP A 287 33.52 -15.09 -37.99
N THR A 288 33.25 -16.35 -37.68
CA THR A 288 33.78 -17.02 -36.47
C THR A 288 34.94 -17.96 -36.77
N SER A 289 35.52 -17.89 -37.97
CA SER A 289 36.60 -18.80 -38.40
C SER A 289 37.88 -18.68 -37.58
N ASN A 290 38.15 -17.52 -36.96
CA ASN A 290 39.30 -17.30 -36.08
C ASN A 290 38.97 -17.41 -34.58
N VAL A 291 37.70 -17.66 -34.23
CA VAL A 291 37.26 -17.77 -32.84
C VAL A 291 37.81 -19.05 -32.21
N GLY A 292 38.53 -18.89 -31.10
CA GLY A 292 39.04 -19.97 -30.27
C GLY A 292 38.04 -20.42 -29.20
N SER A 293 37.18 -19.50 -28.72
CA SER A 293 36.18 -19.77 -27.68
C SER A 293 34.90 -18.93 -27.86
N MET A 294 33.75 -19.59 -27.72
CA MET A 294 32.39 -19.01 -27.77
C MET A 294 31.47 -19.69 -26.73
N GLU A 295 32.03 -20.03 -25.56
CA GLU A 295 31.29 -20.67 -24.47
C GLU A 295 30.11 -19.79 -24.04
N GLY A 296 28.93 -20.40 -23.85
CA GLY A 296 27.75 -19.71 -23.34
C GLY A 296 27.23 -18.55 -24.18
N MET A 297 27.62 -18.43 -25.46
CA MET A 297 27.32 -17.24 -26.29
C MET A 297 25.86 -16.79 -26.25
N PHE A 298 24.90 -17.73 -26.20
CA PHE A 298 23.46 -17.46 -26.10
C PHE A 298 22.81 -18.04 -24.84
N ALA A 299 23.59 -18.44 -23.82
CA ALA A 299 23.05 -19.05 -22.61
C ALA A 299 22.00 -18.12 -21.96
N TYR A 300 20.95 -18.69 -21.37
CA TYR A 300 19.89 -17.99 -20.64
C TYR A 300 19.04 -17.00 -21.48
N CYS A 301 19.18 -16.97 -22.81
CA CYS A 301 18.37 -16.13 -23.70
C CYS A 301 16.90 -16.60 -23.75
N SER A 302 16.15 -16.25 -22.71
CA SER A 302 14.81 -16.80 -22.48
C SER A 302 13.76 -16.34 -23.50
N ASN A 303 13.96 -15.20 -24.16
CA ASN A 303 13.05 -14.69 -25.18
C ASN A 303 13.43 -15.08 -26.61
N LEU A 304 14.61 -15.65 -26.83
CA LEU A 304 15.12 -15.96 -28.16
C LEU A 304 14.25 -17.02 -28.80
N THR A 305 13.63 -16.71 -29.94
CA THR A 305 12.73 -17.63 -30.66
C THR A 305 13.32 -18.12 -31.98
N TYR A 306 14.13 -17.29 -32.61
CA TYR A 306 14.79 -17.51 -33.88
C TYR A 306 16.28 -17.14 -33.79
N LEU A 307 17.15 -17.98 -34.35
CA LEU A 307 18.57 -17.71 -34.41
C LEU A 307 19.17 -18.18 -35.75
N ASN A 308 19.81 -17.26 -36.47
CA ASN A 308 20.60 -17.62 -37.65
C ASN A 308 22.09 -17.69 -37.32
N ILE A 309 22.65 -18.89 -37.30
CA ILE A 309 24.08 -19.15 -37.10
C ILE A 309 24.65 -19.99 -38.26
N SER A 310 24.06 -19.85 -39.45
CA SER A 310 24.48 -20.58 -40.64
C SER A 310 25.90 -20.21 -41.10
N SER A 311 26.37 -19.01 -40.76
CA SER A 311 27.74 -18.53 -41.00
C SER A 311 28.76 -19.07 -40.01
N PHE A 312 28.34 -19.66 -38.89
CA PHE A 312 29.25 -19.99 -37.80
C PHE A 312 30.18 -21.17 -38.16
N ASN A 313 31.46 -20.99 -37.89
CA ASN A 313 32.50 -21.97 -38.06
C ASN A 313 33.07 -22.40 -36.71
N THR A 314 32.72 -23.61 -36.29
CA THR A 314 33.18 -24.15 -35.00
C THR A 314 34.42 -25.05 -35.13
N LYS A 315 35.03 -25.16 -36.33
CA LYS A 315 36.15 -26.08 -36.59
C LYS A 315 37.40 -25.70 -35.81
N ASN A 316 37.65 -24.41 -35.65
CA ASN A 316 38.89 -23.87 -35.09
C ASN A 316 38.86 -23.63 -33.58
N LEU A 317 37.72 -23.87 -32.92
CA LEU A 317 37.61 -23.70 -31.46
C LEU A 317 38.61 -24.58 -30.71
N TRP A 318 39.23 -24.04 -29.64
CA TRP A 318 40.16 -24.80 -28.79
C TRP A 318 39.45 -25.98 -28.10
N GLN A 319 38.18 -25.79 -27.76
CA GLN A 319 37.30 -26.80 -27.17
C GLN A 319 35.90 -26.67 -27.77
N ALA A 320 35.08 -27.70 -27.66
CA ALA A 320 33.68 -27.60 -28.06
C ALA A 320 32.95 -26.58 -27.16
N PRO A 321 32.10 -25.71 -27.71
CA PRO A 321 31.50 -24.62 -26.95
C PRO A 321 30.57 -25.23 -25.91
N ARG A 322 30.77 -24.92 -24.63
CA ARG A 322 29.89 -25.39 -23.54
C ARG A 322 28.73 -24.41 -23.36
N TYR A 323 27.59 -24.89 -22.85
CA TYR A 323 26.43 -24.07 -22.46
C TYR A 323 25.85 -23.15 -23.55
N MET A 324 26.14 -23.37 -24.84
CA MET A 324 25.87 -22.39 -25.90
C MET A 324 24.39 -21.97 -25.99
N PHE A 325 23.47 -22.91 -25.74
CA PHE A 325 22.02 -22.71 -25.73
C PHE A 325 21.38 -23.14 -24.40
N ASP A 326 22.16 -23.18 -23.32
CA ASP A 326 21.66 -23.54 -21.98
C ASP A 326 20.52 -22.58 -21.59
N ASP A 327 19.42 -23.10 -21.05
CA ASP A 327 18.23 -22.32 -20.64
C ASP A 327 17.72 -21.30 -21.68
N CYS A 328 17.62 -21.72 -22.95
CA CYS A 328 16.95 -20.97 -24.03
C CYS A 328 15.53 -21.52 -24.33
N PRO A 329 14.60 -21.57 -23.36
CA PRO A 329 13.38 -22.39 -23.46
C PRO A 329 12.46 -22.06 -24.64
N ASN A 330 12.52 -20.83 -25.17
CA ASN A 330 11.66 -20.38 -26.27
C ASN A 330 12.30 -20.50 -27.65
N LEU A 331 13.58 -20.91 -27.75
CA LEU A 331 14.22 -21.08 -29.05
C LEU A 331 13.53 -22.21 -29.79
N SER A 332 12.93 -21.84 -30.92
CA SER A 332 12.01 -22.68 -31.69
C SER A 332 12.45 -22.85 -33.13
N THR A 333 13.30 -21.95 -33.64
CA THR A 333 13.87 -22.03 -34.99
C THR A 333 15.35 -21.71 -34.95
N VAL A 334 16.19 -22.53 -35.58
CA VAL A 334 17.62 -22.26 -35.76
C VAL A 334 18.05 -22.56 -37.19
N GLU A 335 18.86 -21.69 -37.78
CA GLU A 335 19.54 -21.96 -39.05
C GLU A 335 20.97 -22.42 -38.77
N LEU A 336 21.29 -23.65 -39.16
CA LEU A 336 22.59 -24.26 -38.95
C LEU A 336 23.36 -24.38 -40.27
N GLY A 337 24.65 -24.07 -40.20
CA GLY A 337 25.57 -24.13 -41.34
C GLY A 337 26.36 -25.43 -41.42
N PRO A 338 27.04 -25.69 -42.55
CA PRO A 338 27.86 -26.89 -42.73
C PRO A 338 29.12 -26.91 -41.86
N ASP A 339 29.52 -25.75 -41.31
CA ASP A 339 30.74 -25.58 -40.53
C ASP A 339 30.50 -25.57 -39.01
N PHE A 340 29.23 -25.71 -38.60
CA PHE A 340 28.81 -25.87 -37.21
C PHE A 340 28.89 -27.34 -36.76
N ILE A 341 30.10 -27.84 -36.55
CA ILE A 341 30.39 -29.26 -36.32
C ILE A 341 30.85 -29.62 -34.90
N LYS A 342 31.07 -28.65 -34.00
CA LYS A 342 31.45 -28.91 -32.60
C LYS A 342 30.32 -28.55 -31.66
N TRP A 343 29.79 -29.55 -30.99
CA TRP A 343 28.79 -29.41 -29.93
C TRP A 343 29.47 -29.76 -28.60
N GLY A 344 29.45 -28.84 -27.63
CA GLY A 344 30.02 -29.08 -26.31
C GLY A 344 28.99 -29.50 -25.26
N GLU A 345 29.47 -29.70 -24.04
CA GLU A 345 28.63 -30.04 -22.89
C GLU A 345 27.53 -28.98 -22.68
N LYS A 346 26.26 -29.41 -22.55
CA LYS A 346 25.09 -28.53 -22.36
C LYS A 346 24.89 -27.47 -23.46
N SER A 347 25.43 -27.71 -24.64
CA SER A 347 25.17 -26.88 -25.84
C SER A 347 24.13 -27.50 -26.76
N THR A 348 23.32 -28.42 -26.25
CA THR A 348 22.16 -28.94 -26.99
C THR A 348 21.14 -27.83 -27.14
N LEU A 349 20.43 -27.82 -28.27
CA LEU A 349 19.23 -27.01 -28.41
C LEU A 349 18.20 -27.35 -27.31
N PRO A 350 17.22 -26.48 -27.07
CA PRO A 350 16.14 -26.76 -26.13
C PRO A 350 15.44 -28.11 -26.38
N SER A 351 15.00 -28.74 -25.29
CA SER A 351 14.40 -30.08 -25.32
C SER A 351 13.17 -30.14 -26.23
N GLY A 352 13.13 -31.14 -27.10
CA GLY A 352 12.00 -31.33 -28.00
C GLY A 352 12.41 -31.95 -29.32
N THR A 353 11.44 -32.13 -30.20
CA THR A 353 11.68 -32.69 -31.53
C THR A 353 12.01 -31.55 -32.50
N TRP A 354 13.19 -31.59 -33.08
CA TRP A 354 13.67 -30.62 -34.08
C TRP A 354 13.56 -31.22 -35.48
N THR A 355 12.81 -30.55 -36.35
CA THR A 355 12.58 -30.96 -37.74
C THR A 355 13.29 -30.02 -38.71
N ASN A 356 14.15 -30.56 -39.57
CA ASN A 356 14.74 -29.80 -40.67
C ASN A 356 13.70 -29.60 -41.78
N LYS A 357 13.47 -28.35 -42.19
CA LYS A 357 12.42 -27.99 -43.17
C LYS A 357 12.75 -28.37 -44.60
N GLU A 358 14.03 -28.42 -44.96
CA GLU A 358 14.47 -28.70 -46.32
C GLU A 358 14.47 -30.20 -46.63
N ILE A 359 14.83 -31.04 -45.66
CA ILE A 359 15.00 -32.50 -45.86
C ILE A 359 14.00 -33.36 -45.07
N GLY A 360 13.22 -32.78 -44.16
CA GLY A 360 12.13 -33.47 -43.46
C GLY A 360 12.57 -34.49 -42.41
N ILE A 361 13.81 -34.41 -41.92
CA ILE A 361 14.31 -35.26 -40.83
C ILE A 361 13.93 -34.62 -39.49
N SER A 362 13.44 -35.45 -38.56
CA SER A 362 13.11 -35.04 -37.18
C SER A 362 13.97 -35.81 -36.18
N LEU A 363 14.59 -35.11 -35.24
CA LEU A 363 15.46 -35.66 -34.20
C LEU A 363 15.17 -35.00 -32.86
N SER A 364 15.36 -35.70 -31.74
CA SER A 364 15.45 -35.03 -30.43
C SER A 364 16.66 -34.09 -30.38
N GLU A 365 16.68 -33.16 -29.43
CA GLU A 365 17.80 -32.22 -29.26
C GLU A 365 19.14 -32.93 -29.04
N LYS A 366 19.12 -34.06 -28.34
CA LYS A 366 20.31 -34.89 -28.08
C LYS A 366 20.78 -35.59 -29.35
N GLU A 367 19.87 -36.24 -30.07
CA GLU A 367 20.19 -36.92 -31.32
C GLU A 367 20.75 -35.95 -32.35
N LEU A 368 20.16 -34.77 -32.46
CA LEU A 368 20.64 -33.71 -33.35
C LEU A 368 22.08 -33.32 -33.01
N SER A 369 22.39 -33.01 -31.74
CA SER A 369 23.75 -32.63 -31.34
C SER A 369 24.81 -33.70 -31.61
N ILE A 370 24.42 -34.98 -31.57
CA ILE A 370 25.31 -36.13 -31.79
C ILE A 370 25.50 -36.40 -33.28
N GLN A 371 24.43 -36.35 -34.07
CA GLN A 371 24.44 -36.80 -35.47
C GLN A 371 24.74 -35.67 -36.47
N TYR A 372 24.44 -34.41 -36.12
CA TYR A 372 24.67 -33.27 -37.01
C TYR A 372 26.14 -33.11 -37.45
N PRO A 373 27.16 -33.23 -36.59
CA PRO A 373 28.56 -33.09 -36.99
C PRO A 373 29.00 -33.96 -38.17
N GLU A 374 28.53 -35.20 -38.22
CA GLU A 374 28.88 -36.16 -39.29
C GLU A 374 28.09 -35.89 -40.59
N ASN A 375 26.98 -35.14 -40.50
CA ASN A 375 26.04 -34.91 -41.59
C ASN A 375 25.89 -33.42 -41.96
N ALA A 376 26.69 -32.52 -41.37
CA ALA A 376 26.47 -31.07 -41.39
C ALA A 376 26.33 -30.50 -42.81
N SER A 377 27.11 -30.98 -43.79
CA SER A 377 27.00 -30.52 -45.17
C SER A 377 25.66 -30.87 -45.85
N ALA A 378 25.04 -31.98 -45.46
CA ALA A 378 23.75 -32.43 -46.00
C ALA A 378 22.55 -31.92 -45.19
N TRP A 379 22.76 -31.60 -43.91
CA TRP A 379 21.73 -31.23 -42.95
C TRP A 379 21.69 -29.73 -42.61
N ALA A 380 22.58 -28.93 -43.19
CA ALA A 380 22.52 -27.48 -43.12
C ALA A 380 21.16 -26.97 -43.63
N GLY A 381 20.61 -25.97 -42.95
CA GLY A 381 19.26 -25.46 -43.22
C GLY A 381 18.50 -25.07 -41.96
N THR A 382 17.19 -24.86 -42.10
CA THR A 382 16.31 -24.39 -41.04
C THR A 382 15.75 -25.56 -40.23
N TRP A 383 16.05 -25.59 -38.94
CA TRP A 383 15.51 -26.55 -37.97
C TRP A 383 14.42 -25.89 -37.12
N VAL A 384 13.25 -26.53 -37.00
CA VAL A 384 12.10 -26.04 -36.24
C VAL A 384 11.71 -27.03 -35.15
N ARG A 385 11.48 -26.53 -33.93
CA ARG A 385 11.14 -27.31 -32.74
C ARG A 385 9.63 -27.45 -32.57
N GLU A 386 9.21 -28.69 -32.36
CA GLU A 386 7.89 -29.04 -31.82
C GLU A 386 8.03 -29.20 -30.30
N LYS A 387 7.36 -28.34 -29.53
CA LYS A 387 7.40 -28.36 -28.05
C LYS A 387 6.59 -29.56 -27.55
N GLU A 388 7.20 -30.43 -26.73
CA GLU A 388 6.46 -31.48 -26.03
C GLU A 388 5.46 -30.84 -25.06
N GLN A 389 4.17 -31.18 -25.21
CA GLN A 389 3.10 -30.68 -24.35
C GLN A 389 3.14 -31.36 -22.97
N THR A 390 3.02 -30.57 -21.91
CA THR A 390 3.01 -31.05 -20.52
C THR A 390 1.58 -31.39 -20.07
N ILE A 391 1.46 -32.38 -19.19
CA ILE A 391 0.22 -32.73 -18.48
C ILE A 391 0.16 -31.97 -17.15
N ALA A 392 -1.06 -31.68 -16.65
CA ALA A 392 -1.24 -31.01 -15.38
C ALA A 392 -0.54 -31.75 -14.23
N SER A 393 0.21 -31.05 -13.38
CA SER A 393 0.85 -31.60 -12.19
C SER A 393 0.26 -31.09 -10.88
N GLU A 394 -0.45 -29.95 -10.90
CA GLU A 394 -1.05 -29.33 -9.71
C GLU A 394 -2.30 -28.50 -10.06
N ILE A 395 -3.21 -28.37 -9.10
CA ILE A 395 -4.36 -27.46 -9.13
C ILE A 395 -4.52 -26.78 -7.77
N THR A 396 -4.82 -25.48 -7.75
CA THR A 396 -5.12 -24.71 -6.53
C THR A 396 -6.41 -23.91 -6.70
N LEU A 397 -7.04 -23.55 -5.57
CA LEU A 397 -8.13 -22.58 -5.52
C LEU A 397 -7.63 -21.27 -4.92
N ASP A 398 -8.26 -20.17 -5.29
CA ASP A 398 -8.00 -18.83 -4.75
C ASP A 398 -8.39 -18.67 -3.28
N ARG A 399 -9.24 -19.58 -2.76
CA ARG A 399 -9.76 -19.57 -1.38
C ARG A 399 -9.92 -21.00 -0.84
N GLU A 400 -9.57 -21.19 0.43
CA GLU A 400 -9.75 -22.48 1.14
C GLU A 400 -11.07 -22.54 1.92
N ASN A 401 -11.60 -21.39 2.36
CA ASN A 401 -12.84 -21.30 3.14
C ASN A 401 -13.63 -20.04 2.74
N VAL A 402 -14.96 -20.12 2.72
CA VAL A 402 -15.87 -18.99 2.44
C VAL A 402 -17.15 -19.08 3.27
N ASN A 403 -17.64 -17.94 3.74
CA ASN A 403 -18.96 -17.81 4.33
C ASN A 403 -19.89 -17.05 3.36
N ILE A 404 -21.08 -17.58 3.08
CA ILE A 404 -22.10 -16.93 2.23
C ILE A 404 -23.49 -17.01 2.88
N ILE A 405 -24.35 -16.03 2.65
CA ILE A 405 -25.74 -16.08 3.13
C ILE A 405 -26.57 -16.97 2.19
N SER A 406 -27.57 -17.67 2.73
CA SER A 406 -28.50 -18.46 1.92
C SER A 406 -29.17 -17.60 0.83
N GLY A 407 -28.94 -17.93 -0.45
CA GLY A 407 -29.40 -17.17 -1.62
C GLY A 407 -28.30 -16.39 -2.34
N ASP A 408 -27.21 -16.08 -1.66
CA ASP A 408 -26.07 -15.37 -2.24
C ASP A 408 -25.16 -16.29 -3.04
N SER A 409 -24.29 -15.68 -3.84
CA SER A 409 -23.33 -16.41 -4.66
C SER A 409 -21.93 -15.78 -4.64
N ILE A 410 -20.91 -16.62 -4.80
CA ILE A 410 -19.50 -16.22 -4.87
C ILE A 410 -18.77 -17.00 -5.95
N GLN A 411 -17.83 -16.36 -6.64
CA GLN A 411 -16.99 -16.99 -7.66
C GLN A 411 -15.72 -17.57 -7.04
N LEU A 412 -15.46 -18.86 -7.24
CA LEU A 412 -14.16 -19.49 -7.00
C LEU A 412 -13.35 -19.54 -8.31
N ALA A 413 -12.03 -19.42 -8.20
CA ALA A 413 -11.10 -19.50 -9.32
C ALA A 413 -10.08 -20.62 -9.12
N ALA A 414 -9.96 -21.52 -10.10
CA ALA A 414 -8.99 -22.61 -10.10
C ALA A 414 -7.76 -22.27 -10.98
N THR A 415 -6.57 -22.56 -10.48
CA THR A 415 -5.31 -22.42 -11.22
C THR A 415 -4.68 -23.79 -11.47
N VAL A 416 -4.47 -24.17 -12.74
CA VAL A 416 -3.83 -25.44 -13.15
C VAL A 416 -2.38 -25.19 -13.56
N LEU A 417 -1.46 -25.97 -12.98
CA LEU A 417 -0.02 -25.88 -13.24
C LEU A 417 0.54 -27.20 -13.81
N PRO A 418 1.61 -27.13 -14.64
CA PRO A 418 2.28 -25.91 -15.12
C PRO A 418 1.42 -25.10 -16.10
N GLU A 419 1.70 -23.81 -16.27
CA GLU A 419 0.90 -22.91 -17.10
C GLU A 419 0.82 -23.36 -18.57
N ASP A 420 1.81 -24.07 -19.08
CA ASP A 420 1.84 -24.59 -20.45
C ASP A 420 1.15 -25.95 -20.63
N THR A 421 0.42 -26.41 -19.61
CA THR A 421 -0.44 -27.59 -19.70
C THR A 421 -1.42 -27.44 -20.87
N ALA A 422 -1.44 -28.43 -21.77
CA ALA A 422 -2.26 -28.38 -22.98
C ALA A 422 -3.77 -28.40 -22.70
N ASP A 423 -4.21 -29.09 -21.65
CA ASP A 423 -5.61 -29.19 -21.24
C ASP A 423 -5.80 -28.70 -19.80
N LYS A 424 -6.43 -27.54 -19.65
CA LYS A 424 -6.75 -26.90 -18.35
C LYS A 424 -8.22 -27.07 -17.95
N THR A 425 -8.93 -28.03 -18.54
CA THR A 425 -10.34 -28.25 -18.22
C THR A 425 -10.49 -28.62 -16.75
N VAL A 426 -11.36 -27.89 -16.04
CA VAL A 426 -11.70 -28.12 -14.64
C VAL A 426 -13.18 -28.49 -14.54
N THR A 427 -13.47 -29.55 -13.80
CA THR A 427 -14.83 -29.96 -13.43
C THR A 427 -15.09 -29.59 -11.98
N TRP A 428 -16.24 -28.99 -11.69
CA TRP A 428 -16.63 -28.55 -10.36
C TRP A 428 -17.74 -29.44 -9.79
N THR A 429 -17.67 -29.71 -8.49
CA THR A 429 -18.70 -30.47 -7.76
C THR A 429 -18.90 -29.93 -6.35
N SER A 430 -20.12 -30.00 -5.84
CA SER A 430 -20.42 -29.79 -4.41
C SER A 430 -20.58 -31.12 -3.69
N SER A 431 -20.15 -31.19 -2.43
CA SER A 431 -20.40 -32.34 -1.56
C SER A 431 -21.87 -32.46 -1.15
N ASP A 432 -22.62 -31.34 -1.12
CA ASP A 432 -24.04 -31.29 -0.77
C ASP A 432 -24.74 -30.09 -1.46
N ASP A 433 -25.32 -30.35 -2.62
CA ASP A 433 -26.10 -29.36 -3.39
C ASP A 433 -27.34 -28.82 -2.65
N SER A 434 -27.78 -29.48 -1.56
CA SER A 434 -28.88 -28.95 -0.74
C SER A 434 -28.44 -27.83 0.20
N ILE A 435 -27.13 -27.68 0.43
CA ILE A 435 -26.50 -26.63 1.23
C ILE A 435 -25.89 -25.57 0.32
N ALA A 436 -25.04 -25.95 -0.63
CA ALA A 436 -24.45 -25.04 -1.61
C ALA A 436 -24.27 -25.73 -2.96
N THR A 437 -24.60 -25.04 -4.06
CA THR A 437 -24.42 -25.55 -5.44
C THR A 437 -23.23 -24.86 -6.11
N VAL A 438 -22.63 -25.49 -7.13
CA VAL A 438 -21.57 -24.88 -7.95
C VAL A 438 -21.82 -25.14 -9.43
N ASP A 439 -21.61 -24.14 -10.29
CA ASP A 439 -21.76 -24.29 -11.73
C ASP A 439 -20.43 -24.67 -12.45
N GLN A 440 -20.47 -24.80 -13.78
CA GLN A 440 -19.31 -25.18 -14.59
C GLN A 440 -18.18 -24.14 -14.60
N THR A 441 -18.47 -22.90 -14.19
CA THR A 441 -17.50 -21.80 -14.13
C THR A 441 -16.89 -21.65 -12.74
N GLY A 442 -17.40 -22.35 -11.72
CA GLY A 442 -16.98 -22.20 -10.32
C GLY A 442 -17.80 -21.18 -9.54
N LEU A 443 -18.96 -20.74 -10.04
CA LEU A 443 -19.88 -19.89 -9.29
C LEU A 443 -20.63 -20.75 -8.27
N VAL A 444 -20.41 -20.45 -6.99
CA VAL A 444 -21.01 -21.16 -5.86
C VAL A 444 -22.22 -20.36 -5.35
N THR A 445 -23.37 -21.02 -5.14
CA THR A 445 -24.59 -20.40 -4.61
C THR A 445 -25.04 -21.09 -3.32
N GLY A 446 -25.26 -20.33 -2.26
CA GLY A 446 -25.76 -20.84 -0.98
C GLY A 446 -27.26 -21.17 -1.08
N VAL A 447 -27.66 -22.36 -0.65
CA VAL A 447 -29.03 -22.87 -0.75
C VAL A 447 -29.71 -22.93 0.61
N LYS A 448 -29.02 -23.44 1.63
CA LYS A 448 -29.53 -23.54 3.02
C LYS A 448 -28.40 -23.47 4.03
N PRO A 449 -28.67 -23.02 5.27
CA PRO A 449 -27.67 -23.00 6.32
C PRO A 449 -27.03 -24.37 6.56
N GLY A 450 -25.71 -24.41 6.63
CA GLY A 450 -24.93 -25.64 6.74
C GLY A 450 -23.55 -25.50 6.09
N THR A 451 -22.80 -26.60 6.03
CA THR A 451 -21.48 -26.62 5.40
C THR A 451 -21.43 -27.60 4.22
N ALA A 452 -20.81 -27.18 3.12
CA ALA A 452 -20.54 -28.01 1.95
C ALA A 452 -19.11 -27.76 1.44
N THR A 453 -18.48 -28.77 0.85
CA THR A 453 -17.17 -28.66 0.21
C THR A 453 -17.34 -28.57 -1.30
N ILE A 454 -16.74 -27.55 -1.91
CA ILE A 454 -16.65 -27.39 -3.37
C ILE A 454 -15.29 -27.93 -3.83
N THR A 455 -15.31 -28.85 -4.79
CA THR A 455 -14.11 -29.50 -5.34
C THR A 455 -13.93 -29.15 -6.82
N ALA A 456 -12.75 -28.67 -7.17
CA ALA A 456 -12.29 -28.50 -8.55
C ALA A 456 -11.39 -29.68 -8.95
N THR A 457 -11.68 -30.32 -10.09
CA THR A 457 -10.97 -31.52 -10.57
C THR A 457 -10.49 -31.36 -12.00
N THR A 458 -9.20 -31.61 -12.24
CA THR A 458 -8.59 -31.65 -13.59
C THR A 458 -8.90 -32.96 -14.31
N ILE A 459 -8.76 -32.99 -15.64
CA ILE A 459 -9.03 -34.20 -16.46
C ILE A 459 -8.19 -35.41 -16.07
N ASN A 460 -6.96 -35.20 -15.57
CA ASN A 460 -6.07 -36.27 -15.10
C ASN A 460 -6.24 -36.58 -13.60
N GLY A 461 -7.23 -36.00 -12.92
CA GLY A 461 -7.69 -36.41 -11.59
C GLY A 461 -7.06 -35.68 -10.41
N LEU A 462 -6.34 -34.58 -10.62
CA LEU A 462 -5.88 -33.71 -9.52
C LEU A 462 -7.04 -32.86 -9.00
N THR A 463 -7.08 -32.64 -7.69
CA THR A 463 -8.19 -31.96 -7.00
C THR A 463 -7.73 -30.82 -6.08
N ALA A 464 -8.54 -29.77 -5.97
CA ALA A 464 -8.45 -28.73 -4.95
C ALA A 464 -9.83 -28.46 -4.35
N GLU A 465 -9.89 -28.10 -3.05
CA GLU A 465 -11.13 -28.03 -2.28
C GLU A 465 -11.29 -26.69 -1.55
N CYS A 466 -12.53 -26.22 -1.44
CA CYS A 466 -12.93 -25.06 -0.65
C CYS A 466 -14.11 -25.44 0.26
N SER A 467 -14.02 -25.11 1.55
CA SER A 467 -15.11 -25.30 2.51
C SER A 467 -16.03 -24.07 2.50
N VAL A 468 -17.32 -24.28 2.26
CA VAL A 468 -18.33 -23.22 2.19
C VAL A 468 -19.29 -23.37 3.37
N GLU A 469 -19.35 -22.36 4.23
CA GLU A 469 -20.35 -22.23 5.29
C GLU A 469 -21.47 -21.30 4.81
N VAL A 470 -22.67 -21.86 4.66
CA VAL A 470 -23.87 -21.09 4.35
C VAL A 470 -24.52 -20.66 5.67
N LEU A 471 -24.67 -19.35 5.85
CA LEU A 471 -25.24 -18.73 7.04
C LEU A 471 -26.74 -18.46 6.86
N ASP A 472 -27.46 -18.42 7.97
CA ASP A 472 -28.88 -18.05 8.05
C ASP A 472 -28.99 -16.52 8.08
N ASP A 473 -29.90 -15.94 7.30
CA ASP A 473 -30.14 -14.49 7.22
C ASP A 473 -30.98 -13.99 8.40
N ASN A 474 -30.54 -14.32 9.63
CA ASN A 474 -31.24 -13.94 10.84
C ASN A 474 -30.52 -12.80 11.57
N ILE A 475 -31.32 -11.89 12.11
CA ILE A 475 -30.85 -10.80 12.96
C ILE A 475 -31.09 -11.18 14.41
N ASN A 476 -30.05 -11.09 15.24
CA ASN A 476 -30.14 -11.44 16.65
C ASN A 476 -30.38 -10.19 17.52
N ILE A 477 -31.36 -10.29 18.42
CA ILE A 477 -31.62 -9.28 19.45
C ILE A 477 -30.72 -9.59 20.65
N TYR A 478 -29.70 -8.77 20.85
CA TYR A 478 -28.82 -8.88 22.01
C TYR A 478 -29.56 -8.50 23.31
N GLY A 479 -30.30 -7.40 23.29
CA GLY A 479 -30.91 -6.87 24.50
C GLY A 479 -31.69 -5.60 24.30
N SER A 480 -32.15 -5.06 25.43
CA SER A 480 -32.90 -3.81 25.49
C SER A 480 -32.49 -3.02 26.74
N SER A 481 -32.51 -1.69 26.64
CA SER A 481 -32.18 -0.78 27.75
C SER A 481 -33.09 0.46 27.73
N LEU A 482 -32.91 1.39 28.68
CA LEU A 482 -33.58 2.67 28.66
C LEU A 482 -32.61 3.80 28.26
N THR A 483 -33.08 4.72 27.42
CA THR A 483 -32.45 6.02 27.21
C THR A 483 -32.97 7.00 28.26
N LEU A 484 -32.04 7.67 28.94
CA LEU A 484 -32.31 8.58 30.06
C LEU A 484 -31.72 9.98 29.84
N GLU A 485 -31.01 10.19 28.73
CA GLU A 485 -30.48 11.48 28.30
C GLU A 485 -31.49 12.15 27.35
N GLY A 486 -32.35 13.00 27.90
CA GLY A 486 -33.38 13.72 27.15
C GLY A 486 -34.76 13.06 27.26
N LYS A 487 -35.33 12.55 26.14
CA LYS A 487 -36.59 11.81 26.18
C LYS A 487 -36.36 10.41 26.76
N ILE A 488 -37.29 9.95 27.60
CA ILE A 488 -37.30 8.54 28.02
C ILE A 488 -37.55 7.70 26.78
N GLY A 489 -36.75 6.65 26.58
CA GLY A 489 -36.90 5.79 25.42
C GLY A 489 -36.49 4.35 25.72
N ILE A 490 -36.99 3.42 24.91
CA ILE A 490 -36.62 2.02 24.92
C ILE A 490 -35.58 1.80 23.83
N ASN A 491 -34.42 1.28 24.20
CA ASN A 491 -33.36 0.93 23.26
C ASN A 491 -33.45 -0.55 22.90
N PHE A 492 -33.29 -0.87 21.62
CA PHE A 492 -33.12 -2.22 21.10
C PHE A 492 -31.71 -2.37 20.52
N TYR A 493 -31.02 -3.46 20.87
CA TYR A 493 -29.67 -3.76 20.38
C TYR A 493 -29.73 -4.95 19.44
N LEU A 494 -29.40 -4.71 18.17
CA LEU A 494 -29.43 -5.72 17.12
C LEU A 494 -28.02 -6.03 16.63
N GLU A 495 -27.76 -7.30 16.40
CA GLU A 495 -26.58 -7.80 15.72
C GLU A 495 -26.83 -7.74 14.21
N ILE A 496 -26.30 -6.71 13.58
CA ILE A 496 -26.38 -6.47 12.13
C ILE A 496 -24.97 -6.14 11.67
N ASP A 497 -24.41 -6.99 10.82
CA ASP A 497 -23.05 -6.84 10.29
C ASP A 497 -22.95 -5.69 9.27
N GLU A 498 -21.72 -5.22 9.01
CA GLU A 498 -21.47 -4.09 8.09
C GLU A 498 -21.96 -4.37 6.66
N ASP A 499 -21.88 -5.62 6.22
CA ASP A 499 -22.25 -6.00 4.85
C ASP A 499 -23.77 -5.96 4.64
N GLY A 500 -24.57 -6.33 5.65
CA GLY A 500 -26.04 -6.38 5.55
C GLY A 500 -26.76 -5.10 5.99
N VAL A 501 -26.05 -4.12 6.56
CA VAL A 501 -26.70 -2.93 7.16
C VAL A 501 -27.47 -2.05 6.16
N ASN A 502 -27.10 -2.10 4.88
CA ASN A 502 -27.70 -1.25 3.86
C ASN A 502 -29.02 -1.82 3.31
N ASP A 503 -29.33 -3.07 3.61
CA ASP A 503 -30.43 -3.82 2.97
C ASP A 503 -31.66 -3.96 3.89
N PHE A 504 -31.59 -3.38 5.10
CA PHE A 504 -32.59 -3.56 6.15
C PHE A 504 -33.18 -2.26 6.69
N THR A 505 -34.48 -2.31 6.99
CA THR A 505 -35.22 -1.27 7.71
C THR A 505 -35.71 -1.81 9.05
N VAL A 506 -35.35 -1.11 10.14
CA VAL A 506 -35.86 -1.40 11.48
C VAL A 506 -37.17 -0.65 11.69
N VAL A 507 -38.19 -1.38 12.14
CA VAL A 507 -39.53 -0.83 12.36
C VAL A 507 -39.98 -1.06 13.80
N MET A 508 -40.29 0.03 14.49
CA MET A 508 -40.75 0.02 15.89
C MET A 508 -42.15 0.62 15.95
N ARG A 509 -43.09 -0.09 16.58
CA ARG A 509 -44.52 0.29 16.63
C ARG A 509 -45.01 0.30 18.07
N ALA A 510 -45.72 1.35 18.48
CA ALA A 510 -46.44 1.38 19.75
C ALA A 510 -47.72 2.20 19.61
N ASN A 511 -48.83 1.67 20.12
CA ASN A 511 -50.16 2.25 19.89
C ASN A 511 -50.44 2.47 18.39
N ASP A 512 -50.82 3.67 17.97
CA ASP A 512 -51.07 4.04 16.56
C ASP A 512 -49.84 4.71 15.89
N GLU A 513 -48.68 4.70 16.54
CA GLU A 513 -47.46 5.34 16.06
C GLU A 513 -46.43 4.31 15.55
N GLU A 514 -45.79 4.63 14.43
CA GLU A 514 -44.75 3.82 13.79
C GLU A 514 -43.51 4.67 13.52
N ILE A 515 -42.33 4.15 13.90
CA ILE A 515 -41.03 4.70 13.55
C ILE A 515 -40.31 3.69 12.65
N ARG A 516 -39.94 4.14 11.45
CA ARG A 516 -39.15 3.40 10.48
C ARG A 516 -37.79 4.06 10.34
N VAL A 517 -36.71 3.29 10.49
CA VAL A 517 -35.34 3.79 10.36
C VAL A 517 -34.50 2.80 9.55
N PRO A 518 -33.68 3.26 8.59
CA PRO A 518 -32.69 2.42 7.96
C PRO A 518 -31.77 1.80 9.02
N ALA A 519 -31.35 0.55 8.85
CA ALA A 519 -30.46 -0.09 9.81
C ALA A 519 -29.11 0.66 9.94
N SER A 520 -28.66 1.33 8.88
CA SER A 520 -27.46 2.16 8.90
C SER A 520 -27.55 3.38 9.82
N ALA A 521 -28.75 3.81 10.20
CA ALA A 521 -28.97 4.91 11.15
C ALA A 521 -28.82 4.48 12.62
N GLY A 522 -28.69 3.17 12.90
CA GLY A 522 -28.50 2.66 14.25
C GLY A 522 -27.18 3.12 14.86
N ILE A 523 -27.21 3.52 16.14
CA ILE A 523 -26.01 3.98 16.84
C ILE A 523 -25.16 2.76 17.21
N GLU A 524 -23.93 2.72 16.73
CA GLU A 524 -23.00 1.63 17.04
C GLU A 524 -22.60 1.61 18.52
N LYS A 525 -22.67 0.42 19.12
CA LYS A 525 -22.32 0.16 20.51
C LYS A 525 -21.53 -1.13 20.61
N THR A 526 -20.32 -1.05 21.14
CA THR A 526 -19.51 -2.22 21.45
C THR A 526 -19.83 -2.72 22.85
N ILE A 527 -20.24 -3.97 22.99
CA ILE A 527 -20.52 -4.64 24.27
C ILE A 527 -19.79 -5.97 24.25
N ASP A 528 -18.95 -6.22 25.25
CA ASP A 528 -18.13 -7.44 25.38
C ASP A 528 -17.30 -7.79 24.12
N GLY A 529 -16.78 -6.77 23.43
CA GLY A 529 -15.97 -6.92 22.22
C GLY A 529 -16.75 -7.17 20.92
N LYS A 530 -18.09 -7.19 20.99
CA LYS A 530 -18.98 -7.33 19.84
C LYS A 530 -19.71 -6.03 19.53
N THR A 531 -19.87 -5.69 18.26
CA THR A 531 -20.55 -4.47 17.81
C THR A 531 -22.04 -4.76 17.59
N TYR A 532 -22.88 -3.88 18.12
CA TYR A 532 -24.33 -3.91 17.95
C TYR A 532 -24.82 -2.55 17.45
N ARG A 533 -25.97 -2.54 16.78
CA ARG A 533 -26.68 -1.31 16.39
C ARG A 533 -27.84 -1.04 17.34
N MET A 534 -27.85 0.15 17.92
CA MET A 534 -28.84 0.58 18.91
C MET A 534 -29.90 1.50 18.27
N TYR A 535 -31.18 1.15 18.47
CA TYR A 535 -32.33 1.94 18.01
C TYR A 535 -33.21 2.31 19.20
N ALA A 536 -33.66 3.57 19.26
CA ALA A 536 -34.43 4.09 20.38
C ALA A 536 -35.87 4.44 19.97
N TYR A 537 -36.85 3.92 20.70
CA TYR A 537 -38.25 4.36 20.60
C TYR A 537 -38.58 5.27 21.79
N PRO A 538 -38.95 6.55 21.58
CA PRO A 538 -39.31 7.46 22.66
C PRO A 538 -40.66 7.06 23.29
N VAL A 539 -40.75 7.13 24.62
CA VAL A 539 -41.97 6.84 25.38
C VAL A 539 -42.23 7.96 26.39
N ALA A 540 -43.46 8.47 26.45
CA ALA A 540 -43.86 9.40 27.50
C ALA A 540 -43.99 8.66 28.84
N ALA A 541 -43.93 9.38 29.97
CA ALA A 541 -44.03 8.77 31.30
C ALA A 541 -45.35 8.00 31.52
N LYS A 542 -46.47 8.46 30.94
CA LYS A 542 -47.76 7.73 30.96
C LYS A 542 -47.74 6.43 30.13
N GLN A 543 -46.83 6.28 29.17
CA GLN A 543 -46.76 5.17 28.22
C GLN A 543 -45.73 4.10 28.61
N MET A 544 -45.10 4.18 29.78
CA MET A 544 -44.02 3.25 30.18
C MET A 544 -44.43 1.76 30.22
N ARG A 545 -45.73 1.48 30.29
CA ARG A 545 -46.29 0.12 30.25
C ARG A 545 -46.83 -0.28 28.88
N ASP A 546 -46.83 0.64 27.91
CA ASP A 546 -47.24 0.32 26.55
C ASP A 546 -46.16 -0.56 25.90
N ILE A 547 -46.59 -1.54 25.12
CA ILE A 547 -45.70 -2.45 24.42
C ILE A 547 -45.23 -1.78 23.14
N VAL A 548 -43.90 -1.70 22.98
CA VAL A 548 -43.26 -1.39 21.70
C VAL A 548 -42.93 -2.72 21.02
N THR A 549 -43.38 -2.89 19.78
CA THR A 549 -43.09 -4.07 18.97
C THR A 549 -42.01 -3.73 17.95
N LEU A 550 -40.93 -4.52 17.92
CA LEU A 550 -39.82 -4.39 17.00
C LEU A 550 -39.90 -5.47 15.90
N THR A 551 -39.79 -5.06 14.63
CA THR A 551 -39.56 -5.94 13.47
C THR A 551 -38.39 -5.41 12.64
N VAL A 552 -37.82 -6.27 11.79
CA VAL A 552 -36.88 -5.85 10.74
C VAL A 552 -37.45 -6.27 9.39
N GLU A 553 -37.37 -5.40 8.41
CA GLU A 553 -37.88 -5.61 7.05
C GLU A 553 -36.72 -5.48 6.04
N ASP A 554 -36.73 -6.29 4.97
CA ASP A 554 -35.81 -6.19 3.84
C ASP A 554 -36.18 -5.02 2.91
N ASP A 555 -35.39 -4.79 1.86
CA ASP A 555 -35.64 -3.76 0.83
C ASP A 555 -37.00 -3.88 0.11
N ASN A 556 -37.60 -5.07 0.13
CA ASN A 556 -38.92 -5.32 -0.46
C ASN A 556 -40.07 -5.18 0.56
N GLY A 557 -39.75 -4.89 1.83
CA GLY A 557 -40.70 -4.78 2.93
C GLY A 557 -41.12 -6.13 3.54
N ASN A 558 -40.42 -7.22 3.23
CA ASN A 558 -40.68 -8.52 3.86
C ASN A 558 -39.99 -8.59 5.22
N LYS A 559 -40.62 -9.23 6.21
CA LYS A 559 -40.03 -9.40 7.53
C LYS A 559 -38.82 -10.34 7.47
N VAL A 560 -37.69 -9.89 8.01
CA VAL A 560 -36.45 -10.65 8.19
C VAL A 560 -36.54 -11.46 9.48
N LYS A 561 -35.93 -12.64 9.49
CA LYS A 561 -35.96 -13.54 10.64
C LYS A 561 -35.29 -12.89 11.84
N LEU A 562 -36.03 -12.69 12.93
CA LEU A 562 -35.56 -11.97 14.12
C LEU A 562 -35.52 -12.90 15.32
N LEU A 563 -34.34 -13.15 15.88
CA LEU A 563 -34.15 -14.14 16.94
C LEU A 563 -33.73 -13.51 18.27
N LYS A 564 -34.17 -14.10 19.38
CA LYS A 564 -33.64 -13.82 20.72
C LYS A 564 -33.55 -15.11 21.54
N ALA A 565 -32.32 -15.52 21.87
CA ALA A 565 -32.06 -16.78 22.59
C ALA A 565 -32.86 -17.96 21.99
N ASP A 566 -32.67 -18.19 20.69
CA ASP A 566 -33.32 -19.23 19.88
C ASP A 566 -34.83 -19.10 19.67
N THR A 567 -35.47 -18.07 20.23
CA THR A 567 -36.89 -17.80 20.01
C THR A 567 -37.10 -16.89 18.81
N ASP A 568 -38.02 -17.28 17.92
CA ASP A 568 -38.40 -16.54 16.72
C ASP A 568 -39.42 -15.43 17.03
N TYR A 569 -39.02 -14.20 16.73
CA TYR A 569 -39.80 -12.97 16.86
C TYR A 569 -39.95 -12.22 15.53
N THR A 570 -39.84 -12.92 14.40
CA THR A 570 -40.02 -12.35 13.05
C THR A 570 -41.29 -11.51 12.98
N ASP A 571 -42.38 -11.97 13.60
CA ASP A 571 -43.65 -11.26 13.58
C ASP A 571 -43.74 -10.02 14.48
N GLY A 572 -42.77 -9.84 15.38
CA GLY A 572 -42.68 -8.71 16.29
C GLY A 572 -42.10 -9.11 17.65
N TYR A 573 -41.00 -8.49 18.05
CA TYR A 573 -40.45 -8.60 19.40
C TYR A 573 -41.10 -7.57 20.34
N PRO A 574 -41.95 -7.99 21.30
CA PRO A 574 -42.62 -7.07 22.22
C PRO A 574 -41.71 -6.69 23.38
N TYR A 575 -41.64 -5.40 23.70
CA TYR A 575 -40.91 -4.90 24.87
C TYR A 575 -41.47 -3.57 25.38
N SER A 576 -41.49 -3.39 26.69
CA SER A 576 -41.92 -2.17 27.38
C SER A 576 -40.86 -1.68 28.38
N ALA A 577 -40.99 -0.45 28.89
CA ALA A 577 -40.14 0.00 29.98
C ALA A 577 -40.42 -0.80 31.27
N ASN A 578 -41.64 -1.31 31.45
CA ASN A 578 -41.99 -2.19 32.57
C ASN A 578 -41.20 -3.50 32.56
N ASP A 579 -41.01 -4.10 31.38
CA ASP A 579 -40.17 -5.31 31.23
C ASP A 579 -38.72 -5.04 31.65
N TYR A 580 -38.21 -3.83 31.35
CA TYR A 580 -36.91 -3.40 31.84
C TYR A 580 -36.89 -3.25 33.36
N PHE A 581 -37.94 -2.68 33.98
CA PHE A 581 -38.01 -2.53 35.43
C PHE A 581 -37.99 -3.89 36.15
N ILE A 582 -38.76 -4.86 35.65
CA ILE A 582 -38.78 -6.24 36.17
C ILE A 582 -37.38 -6.85 36.08
N ARG A 583 -36.75 -6.78 34.90
CA ARG A 583 -35.40 -7.30 34.71
C ARG A 583 -34.35 -6.59 35.59
N ALA A 584 -34.44 -5.27 35.73
CA ALA A 584 -33.52 -4.50 36.57
C ALA A 584 -33.63 -4.91 38.05
N GLU A 585 -34.83 -5.26 38.51
CA GLU A 585 -35.03 -5.76 39.88
C GLU A 585 -34.36 -7.13 40.09
N GLU A 586 -34.38 -8.00 39.07
CA GLU A 586 -33.75 -9.33 39.11
C GLU A 586 -32.21 -9.25 39.05
N VAL A 587 -31.66 -8.53 38.07
CA VAL A 587 -30.24 -8.61 37.70
C VAL A 587 -29.49 -7.27 37.72
N GLY A 588 -30.17 -6.16 38.01
CA GLY A 588 -29.55 -4.83 38.03
C GLY A 588 -28.64 -4.59 39.23
N SER A 589 -27.76 -3.59 39.13
CA SER A 589 -27.00 -3.08 40.28
C SER A 589 -27.91 -2.39 41.29
N ASP A 590 -27.48 -2.22 42.55
CA ASP A 590 -28.27 -1.50 43.56
C ASP A 590 -28.68 -0.09 43.11
N LYS A 591 -27.78 0.61 42.40
CA LYS A 591 -28.07 1.92 41.82
C LYS A 591 -29.10 1.86 40.70
N THR A 592 -28.99 0.85 39.82
CA THR A 592 -29.97 0.61 38.75
C THR A 592 -31.35 0.32 39.34
N LYS A 593 -31.43 -0.53 40.36
CA LYS A 593 -32.68 -0.85 41.07
C LYS A 593 -33.30 0.38 41.71
N ALA A 594 -32.49 1.21 42.40
CA ALA A 594 -32.96 2.44 43.00
C ALA A 594 -33.57 3.39 41.94
N LEU A 595 -32.87 3.60 40.83
CA LEU A 595 -33.34 4.44 39.73
C LEU A 595 -34.61 3.90 39.06
N THR A 596 -34.66 2.61 38.72
CA THR A 596 -35.82 2.03 38.04
C THR A 596 -37.06 2.00 38.93
N ARG A 597 -36.91 1.82 40.25
CA ARG A 597 -38.04 1.89 41.19
C ARG A 597 -38.69 3.28 41.23
N VAL A 598 -37.89 4.34 41.35
CA VAL A 598 -38.46 5.71 41.36
C VAL A 598 -39.02 6.11 40.00
N LEU A 599 -38.40 5.64 38.90
CA LEU A 599 -38.88 5.88 37.55
C LEU A 599 -40.20 5.15 37.28
N ASN A 600 -40.31 3.89 37.70
CA ASN A 600 -41.54 3.12 37.63
C ASN A 600 -42.67 3.80 38.41
N ASN A 601 -42.36 4.28 39.62
CA ASN A 601 -43.32 5.01 40.45
C ASN A 601 -43.77 6.32 39.79
N TYR A 602 -42.85 7.06 39.17
CA TYR A 602 -43.19 8.25 38.39
C TYR A 602 -44.12 7.94 37.21
N GLY A 603 -43.86 6.86 36.47
CA GLY A 603 -44.75 6.36 35.42
C GLY A 603 -46.16 6.03 35.95
N LYS A 604 -46.26 5.28 37.06
CA LYS A 604 -47.54 4.93 37.69
C LYS A 604 -48.36 6.17 38.08
N TYR A 605 -47.75 7.12 38.80
CA TYR A 605 -48.45 8.35 39.16
C TYR A 605 -48.85 9.21 37.95
N THR A 606 -48.05 9.18 36.88
CA THR A 606 -48.39 9.87 35.63
C THR A 606 -49.60 9.24 34.96
N GLN A 607 -49.67 7.90 34.90
CA GLN A 607 -50.84 7.17 34.40
C GLN A 607 -52.10 7.49 35.21
N ILE A 608 -52.00 7.55 36.54
CA ILE A 608 -53.12 7.93 37.43
C ILE A 608 -53.58 9.37 37.14
N TYR A 609 -52.66 10.33 37.05
CA TYR A 609 -52.99 11.74 36.83
C TYR A 609 -53.71 11.97 35.49
N PHE A 610 -53.24 11.34 34.42
CA PHE A 610 -53.85 11.45 33.10
C PHE A 610 -55.02 10.48 32.87
N ASN A 611 -55.33 9.62 33.84
CA ASN A 611 -56.27 8.51 33.68
C ASN A 611 -55.95 7.65 32.44
N TYR A 612 -54.67 7.35 32.22
CA TYR A 612 -54.16 6.64 31.06
C TYR A 612 -53.90 5.17 31.39
N ASN A 613 -54.70 4.26 30.83
CA ASN A 613 -54.56 2.80 30.99
C ASN A 613 -54.33 2.37 32.46
N VAL A 614 -55.10 2.92 33.39
CA VAL A 614 -54.95 2.64 34.83
C VAL A 614 -55.42 1.22 35.15
N THR A 615 -54.53 0.41 35.72
CA THR A 615 -54.77 -0.98 36.16
C THR A 615 -54.42 -1.15 37.64
N ASP A 616 -54.74 -2.31 38.23
CA ASP A 616 -54.35 -2.62 39.61
C ASP A 616 -52.83 -2.52 39.84
N GLU A 617 -52.01 -2.89 38.85
CA GLU A 617 -50.54 -2.75 38.91
C GLU A 617 -50.11 -1.28 38.98
N VAL A 618 -50.84 -0.40 38.29
CA VAL A 618 -50.60 1.06 38.29
C VAL A 618 -51.01 1.68 39.63
N LEU A 619 -52.03 1.14 40.30
CA LEU A 619 -52.50 1.63 41.59
C LEU A 619 -51.54 1.31 42.75
N ASP A 620 -50.66 0.32 42.60
CA ASP A 620 -49.65 -0.03 43.59
C ASP A 620 -48.46 0.95 43.57
N THR A 621 -48.66 2.14 44.15
CA THR A 621 -47.64 3.21 44.22
C THR A 621 -47.02 3.28 45.61
N VAL A 622 -45.72 3.61 45.69
CA VAL A 622 -45.09 3.92 46.97
C VAL A 622 -45.44 5.34 47.42
N ASP A 623 -45.48 5.55 48.74
CA ASP A 623 -45.75 6.87 49.33
C ASP A 623 -44.64 7.86 48.95
N VAL A 624 -45.07 9.05 48.54
CA VAL A 624 -44.20 10.18 48.13
C VAL A 624 -44.40 11.40 49.04
N GLY A 625 -45.23 11.28 50.07
CA GLY A 625 -45.71 12.39 50.92
C GLY A 625 -44.63 13.17 51.67
N GLU A 626 -43.44 12.59 51.85
CA GLU A 626 -42.28 13.29 52.45
C GLU A 626 -41.78 14.47 51.61
N VAL A 627 -42.07 14.48 50.30
CA VAL A 627 -41.76 15.62 49.43
C VAL A 627 -42.81 16.71 49.59
N THR A 628 -42.39 17.82 50.19
CA THR A 628 -43.25 18.97 50.50
C THR A 628 -42.86 20.21 49.66
N ALA A 629 -43.71 21.25 49.67
CA ALA A 629 -43.35 22.52 49.04
C ALA A 629 -42.05 23.11 49.61
N ALA A 630 -41.77 22.89 50.91
CA ALA A 630 -40.51 23.32 51.53
C ALA A 630 -39.29 22.60 50.94
N THR A 631 -39.42 21.31 50.59
CA THR A 631 -38.37 20.52 49.91
C THR A 631 -38.01 21.13 48.54
N LEU A 632 -38.96 21.80 47.90
CA LEU A 632 -38.81 22.36 46.55
C LEU A 632 -38.60 23.89 46.52
N GLU A 633 -38.49 24.56 47.68
CA GLU A 633 -38.26 26.01 47.75
C GLU A 633 -37.07 26.49 46.91
N PRO A 634 -35.93 25.76 46.79
CA PRO A 634 -34.82 26.16 45.91
C PRO A 634 -35.18 26.31 44.44
N TYR A 635 -36.23 25.64 43.97
CA TYR A 635 -36.67 25.64 42.57
C TYR A 635 -37.80 26.64 42.30
N LYS A 636 -38.20 27.42 43.31
CA LYS A 636 -39.27 28.41 43.18
C LYS A 636 -38.94 29.42 42.08
N GLU A 637 -39.92 29.71 41.23
CA GLU A 637 -39.78 30.70 40.16
C GLU A 637 -39.41 32.08 40.74
N VAL A 638 -38.45 32.76 40.09
CA VAL A 638 -38.04 34.13 40.44
C VAL A 638 -38.23 35.03 39.22
N ARG A 639 -38.85 36.20 39.41
CA ARG A 639 -39.13 37.14 38.31
C ARG A 639 -38.63 38.55 38.67
N SER A 640 -38.15 39.28 37.67
CA SER A 640 -37.86 40.71 37.78
C SER A 640 -39.14 41.55 37.90
N GLU A 641 -39.10 42.64 38.69
CA GLU A 641 -40.25 43.54 38.88
C GLU A 641 -40.69 44.27 37.60
N THR A 642 -39.81 44.39 36.60
CA THR A 642 -40.13 45.05 35.32
C THR A 642 -41.24 44.32 34.56
N GLU A 643 -42.31 45.04 34.22
CA GLU A 643 -43.39 44.57 33.35
C GLU A 643 -43.14 45.00 31.90
N LEU A 644 -43.62 44.20 30.95
CA LEU A 644 -43.57 44.53 29.53
C LEU A 644 -44.92 45.12 29.11
N GLU A 645 -44.88 46.26 28.43
CA GLU A 645 -46.08 46.84 27.84
C GLU A 645 -46.66 45.85 26.82
N GLY A 646 -47.95 45.55 26.93
CA GLY A 646 -48.68 44.68 26.00
C GLY A 646 -48.50 43.16 26.18
N LEU A 647 -47.63 42.70 27.09
CA LEU A 647 -47.38 41.27 27.32
C LEU A 647 -47.26 40.95 28.81
N SER A 648 -48.17 40.12 29.33
CA SER A 648 -48.20 39.75 30.75
C SER A 648 -47.78 38.30 30.97
N TYR A 649 -46.80 38.07 31.85
CA TYR A 649 -46.45 36.72 32.33
C TYR A 649 -47.62 36.07 33.08
N VAL A 650 -47.90 34.80 32.78
CA VAL A 650 -49.02 34.04 33.35
C VAL A 650 -48.55 33.01 34.38
N GLY A 651 -47.35 32.45 34.19
CA GLY A 651 -46.87 31.29 34.93
C GLY A 651 -46.19 30.30 34.00
N GLY A 652 -45.54 29.28 34.55
CA GLY A 652 -45.09 28.12 33.78
C GLY A 652 -45.85 26.83 34.11
N SER A 653 -45.60 25.81 33.30
CA SER A 653 -45.99 24.41 33.54
C SER A 653 -44.82 23.50 33.19
N THR A 654 -44.68 22.38 33.90
CA THR A 654 -43.84 21.28 33.40
C THR A 654 -44.59 20.54 32.28
N MET A 655 -43.85 19.95 31.34
CA MET A 655 -44.41 19.09 30.30
C MET A 655 -44.65 17.70 30.89
N LEU A 656 -45.90 17.27 30.93
CA LEU A 656 -46.31 16.06 31.65
C LEU A 656 -46.81 14.96 30.72
N ASP A 657 -47.10 15.29 29.46
CA ASP A 657 -47.87 14.49 28.51
C ASP A 657 -47.08 13.98 27.29
N ASP A 658 -45.84 14.46 27.08
CA ASP A 658 -44.91 14.07 25.99
C ASP A 658 -43.45 14.04 26.51
N ALA A 659 -42.62 15.02 26.14
CA ALA A 659 -41.22 15.12 26.53
C ALA A 659 -41.08 15.71 27.94
N ILE A 660 -40.02 15.36 28.66
CA ILE A 660 -39.72 16.03 29.93
C ILE A 660 -39.16 17.43 29.65
N GLY A 661 -39.78 18.46 30.22
CA GLY A 661 -39.48 19.85 29.89
C GLY A 661 -40.37 20.84 30.63
N TYR A 662 -40.37 22.10 30.22
CA TYR A 662 -41.30 23.10 30.74
C TYR A 662 -41.76 24.09 29.67
N ARG A 663 -42.90 24.74 29.93
CA ARG A 663 -43.49 25.83 29.16
C ARG A 663 -43.68 27.05 30.06
N VAL A 664 -43.38 28.25 29.55
CA VAL A 664 -43.56 29.53 30.24
C VAL A 664 -44.54 30.37 29.44
N TYR A 665 -45.69 30.73 30.03
CA TYR A 665 -46.83 31.31 29.33
C TYR A 665 -46.95 32.82 29.53
N PHE A 666 -47.43 33.49 28.47
CA PHE A 666 -47.64 34.92 28.38
C PHE A 666 -48.97 35.21 27.70
N ASN A 667 -49.71 36.22 28.16
CA ASN A 667 -50.90 36.71 27.48
C ASN A 667 -50.58 38.01 26.74
N LEU A 668 -50.96 38.07 25.47
CA LEU A 668 -50.81 39.25 24.61
C LEU A 668 -52.06 40.15 24.75
N ALA A 669 -51.85 41.43 25.01
CA ALA A 669 -52.92 42.42 25.09
C ALA A 669 -53.46 42.78 23.69
N SER A 670 -54.71 43.27 23.64
CA SER A 670 -55.29 43.76 22.39
C SER A 670 -54.49 44.95 21.84
N GLY A 671 -54.25 44.96 20.52
CA GLY A 671 -53.48 46.01 19.84
C GLY A 671 -51.97 45.75 19.72
N HIS A 672 -51.45 44.68 20.33
CA HIS A 672 -50.05 44.27 20.22
C HIS A 672 -49.88 43.04 19.33
N SER A 673 -48.70 42.90 18.73
CA SER A 673 -48.26 41.71 17.99
C SER A 673 -47.17 40.96 18.74
N ILE A 674 -47.21 39.63 18.72
CA ILE A 674 -46.17 38.80 19.36
C ILE A 674 -44.77 39.06 18.77
N GLY A 675 -44.69 39.53 17.52
CA GLY A 675 -43.45 39.90 16.86
C GLY A 675 -42.77 41.17 17.41
N GLU A 676 -43.43 41.91 18.29
CA GLU A 676 -42.82 43.05 19.02
C GLU A 676 -41.83 42.60 20.10
N TYR A 677 -41.86 41.31 20.47
CA TYR A 677 -41.11 40.76 21.59
C TYR A 677 -40.08 39.74 21.12
N THR A 678 -38.87 39.82 21.66
CA THR A 678 -37.83 38.80 21.49
C THR A 678 -37.73 37.94 22.73
N PHE A 679 -37.79 36.62 22.58
CA PHE A 679 -37.68 35.65 23.67
C PHE A 679 -36.35 34.91 23.60
N LYS A 680 -35.71 34.74 24.75
CA LYS A 680 -34.47 33.96 24.89
C LYS A 680 -34.54 33.03 26.10
N ILE A 681 -34.02 31.82 25.96
CA ILE A 681 -33.74 30.89 27.06
C ILE A 681 -32.22 30.75 27.16
N ASN A 682 -31.64 31.10 28.31
CA ASN A 682 -30.17 31.15 28.52
C ASN A 682 -29.42 31.90 27.41
N GLY A 683 -30.00 33.01 26.95
CA GLY A 683 -29.44 33.84 25.88
C GLY A 683 -29.66 33.33 24.45
N LYS A 684 -30.15 32.11 24.25
CA LYS A 684 -30.52 31.56 22.93
C LYS A 684 -31.93 31.97 22.56
N GLU A 685 -32.10 32.54 21.37
CA GLU A 685 -33.40 32.97 20.86
C GLU A 685 -34.34 31.78 20.63
N VAL A 686 -35.60 31.94 21.04
CA VAL A 686 -36.66 30.94 20.89
C VAL A 686 -37.89 31.61 20.31
N THR A 687 -38.63 30.86 19.49
CA THR A 687 -39.87 31.37 18.89
C THR A 687 -41.05 31.07 19.83
N PRO A 688 -41.85 32.07 20.24
CA PRO A 688 -43.04 31.85 21.03
C PRO A 688 -44.11 31.11 20.22
N ILE A 689 -44.73 30.10 20.83
CA ILE A 689 -45.76 29.24 20.23
C ILE A 689 -47.12 29.67 20.78
N LYS A 690 -48.12 29.80 19.90
CA LYS A 690 -49.49 30.16 20.32
C LYS A 690 -50.16 28.95 20.98
N SER A 691 -50.59 29.09 22.24
CA SER A 691 -51.33 28.05 22.97
C SER A 691 -52.82 28.10 22.62
N SER A 692 -53.51 29.17 23.02
CA SER A 692 -54.94 29.37 22.76
C SER A 692 -55.32 30.84 22.96
N GLY A 693 -56.32 31.33 22.22
CA GLY A 693 -56.77 32.73 22.34
C GLY A 693 -55.64 33.74 22.13
N THR A 694 -55.33 34.51 23.19
CA THR A 694 -54.25 35.50 23.24
C THR A 694 -52.98 35.00 23.95
N GLN A 695 -52.94 33.72 24.35
CA GLN A 695 -51.84 33.14 25.11
C GLN A 695 -50.77 32.55 24.18
N TYR A 696 -49.52 32.87 24.47
CA TYR A 696 -48.31 32.29 23.87
C TYR A 696 -47.46 31.66 24.95
N TYR A 697 -46.56 30.74 24.57
CA TYR A 697 -45.56 30.19 25.46
C TYR A 697 -44.22 30.02 24.75
N VAL A 698 -43.17 29.98 25.54
CA VAL A 698 -41.87 29.43 25.11
C VAL A 698 -41.62 28.15 25.86
N GLU A 699 -40.88 27.23 25.25
CA GLU A 699 -40.68 25.91 25.82
C GLU A 699 -39.25 25.41 25.69
N LYS A 700 -38.83 24.60 26.67
CA LYS A 700 -37.60 23.80 26.63
C LYS A 700 -38.00 22.35 26.88
N ALA A 701 -37.90 21.52 25.85
CA ALA A 701 -38.20 20.09 25.87
C ALA A 701 -36.92 19.26 25.88
N GLY A 702 -37.04 17.97 26.22
CA GLY A 702 -35.93 17.02 26.17
C GLY A 702 -34.87 17.27 27.24
N ILE A 703 -35.30 17.75 28.42
CA ILE A 703 -34.40 17.96 29.56
C ILE A 703 -34.10 16.60 30.17
N ALA A 704 -32.81 16.26 30.31
CA ALA A 704 -32.41 15.00 30.94
C ALA A 704 -32.87 14.96 32.40
N ALA A 705 -33.17 13.75 32.90
CA ALA A 705 -33.77 13.57 34.22
C ALA A 705 -32.95 14.19 35.36
N LYS A 706 -31.62 14.15 35.26
CA LYS A 706 -30.72 14.76 36.25
C LYS A 706 -30.73 16.31 36.25
N ASP A 707 -31.13 16.92 35.14
CA ASP A 707 -31.02 18.37 34.91
C ASP A 707 -32.36 19.11 35.13
N LEU A 708 -33.41 18.42 35.59
CA LEU A 708 -34.75 19.00 35.77
C LEU A 708 -34.82 20.16 36.78
N GLY A 709 -33.87 20.19 37.71
CA GLY A 709 -33.72 21.25 38.70
C GLY A 709 -32.79 22.39 38.28
N GLU A 710 -32.18 22.33 37.09
CA GLU A 710 -31.32 23.41 36.61
C GLU A 710 -32.17 24.62 36.18
N MET A 711 -31.96 25.76 36.86
CA MET A 711 -32.66 27.01 36.57
C MET A 711 -32.17 27.61 35.26
N ASP A 712 -33.11 27.90 34.36
CA ASP A 712 -32.87 28.65 33.14
C ASP A 712 -33.34 30.11 33.30
N THR A 713 -32.61 31.02 32.66
CA THR A 713 -32.99 32.43 32.54
C THR A 713 -33.79 32.64 31.25
N ILE A 714 -35.10 32.89 31.39
CA ILE A 714 -35.97 33.33 30.30
C ILE A 714 -35.96 34.86 30.26
N THR A 715 -35.48 35.42 29.15
CA THR A 715 -35.46 36.86 28.92
C THR A 715 -36.46 37.22 27.82
N VAL A 716 -37.34 38.18 28.11
CA VAL A 716 -38.29 38.74 27.14
C VAL A 716 -38.02 40.23 27.00
N ARG A 717 -37.86 40.71 25.76
CA ARG A 717 -37.50 42.11 25.47
C ARG A 717 -38.48 42.74 24.49
N ASN A 718 -38.88 43.99 24.77
CA ASN A 718 -39.56 44.90 23.83
C ASN A 718 -38.83 46.25 23.87
N GLY A 719 -38.09 46.59 22.82
CA GLY A 719 -37.24 47.79 22.79
C GLY A 719 -36.23 47.82 23.95
N THR A 720 -36.36 48.83 24.84
CA THR A 720 -35.53 48.97 26.05
C THR A 720 -36.09 48.24 27.27
N GLN A 721 -37.34 47.75 27.24
CA GLN A 721 -37.94 47.02 28.34
C GLN A 721 -37.46 45.56 28.33
N ILE A 722 -37.03 45.05 29.49
CA ILE A 722 -36.55 43.68 29.67
C ILE A 722 -37.21 43.08 30.90
N GLN A 723 -37.82 41.91 30.74
CA GLN A 723 -38.32 41.07 31.82
C GLN A 723 -37.50 39.77 31.86
N MET A 724 -37.07 39.39 33.07
CA MET A 724 -36.31 38.16 33.32
C MET A 724 -37.10 37.25 34.26
N ILE A 725 -37.11 35.96 33.95
CA ILE A 725 -37.77 34.90 34.71
C ILE A 725 -36.78 33.75 34.85
N GLU A 726 -36.45 33.38 36.08
CA GLU A 726 -35.70 32.16 36.42
C GLU A 726 -36.69 31.02 36.61
N TYR A 727 -36.56 29.97 35.80
CA TYR A 727 -37.51 28.86 35.75
C TYR A 727 -36.83 27.54 35.38
N CYS A 728 -37.30 26.43 35.98
CA CYS A 728 -36.94 25.08 35.60
C CYS A 728 -38.18 24.16 35.60
N ALA A 729 -38.01 22.89 35.21
CA ALA A 729 -39.11 21.93 35.25
C ALA A 729 -39.65 21.72 36.69
N LEU A 730 -38.78 21.77 37.70
CA LEU A 730 -39.16 21.67 39.11
C LEU A 730 -39.86 22.94 39.66
N SER A 731 -39.78 24.09 38.97
CA SER A 731 -40.52 25.31 39.39
C SER A 731 -42.03 25.12 39.36
N TYR A 732 -42.54 24.35 38.40
CA TYR A 732 -43.96 23.98 38.40
C TYR A 732 -44.30 22.97 39.50
N VAL A 733 -43.38 22.05 39.81
CA VAL A 733 -43.57 21.07 40.89
C VAL A 733 -43.75 21.79 42.22
N TYR A 734 -42.90 22.78 42.52
CA TYR A 734 -43.07 23.67 43.67
C TYR A 734 -44.47 24.29 43.69
N LYS A 735 -44.88 24.93 42.59
CA LYS A 735 -46.19 25.57 42.46
C LYS A 735 -47.33 24.58 42.68
N ALA A 736 -47.27 23.39 42.09
CA ALA A 736 -48.29 22.36 42.23
C ALA A 736 -48.50 21.93 43.70
N LEU A 737 -47.43 21.85 44.49
CA LEU A 737 -47.50 21.51 45.91
C LEU A 737 -48.07 22.63 46.79
N THR A 738 -48.13 23.87 46.29
CA THR A 738 -48.78 24.99 47.00
C THR A 738 -50.28 25.11 46.70
N LEU A 739 -50.79 24.38 45.70
CA LEU A 739 -52.21 24.36 45.37
C LEU A 739 -53.03 23.66 46.47
N THR A 740 -54.23 24.17 46.72
CA THR A 740 -55.17 23.60 47.70
C THR A 740 -56.34 22.90 47.01
N GLY A 741 -56.90 21.86 47.67
CA GLY A 741 -58.06 21.09 47.20
C GLY A 741 -57.75 19.63 46.82
N ASP A 742 -58.70 18.73 47.08
CA ASP A 742 -58.53 17.28 46.94
C ASP A 742 -58.35 16.83 45.47
N ASP A 743 -58.94 17.54 44.51
CA ASP A 743 -58.82 17.31 43.06
C ASP A 743 -57.40 17.58 42.50
N ARG A 744 -56.44 17.90 43.37
CA ARG A 744 -55.03 18.17 43.01
C ARG A 744 -54.07 17.12 43.55
N ILE A 745 -54.53 16.16 44.35
CA ILE A 745 -53.68 15.14 44.99
C ILE A 745 -52.93 14.29 43.95
N SER A 746 -53.59 13.88 42.86
CA SER A 746 -52.96 13.09 41.79
C SER A 746 -51.85 13.88 41.07
N LEU A 747 -52.09 15.15 40.76
CA LEU A 747 -51.08 16.06 40.21
C LEU A 747 -49.90 16.21 41.16
N GLN A 748 -50.18 16.46 42.44
CA GLN A 748 -49.14 16.65 43.45
C GLN A 748 -48.29 15.40 43.63
N ASN A 749 -48.89 14.22 43.71
CA ASN A 749 -48.14 12.96 43.85
C ASN A 749 -47.29 12.65 42.62
N MET A 750 -47.80 12.88 41.41
CA MET A 750 -47.01 12.78 40.18
C MET A 750 -45.84 13.78 40.17
N CYS A 751 -46.07 15.03 40.60
CA CYS A 751 -45.01 16.02 40.78
C CYS A 751 -43.95 15.59 41.82
N ARG A 752 -44.37 15.04 42.97
CA ARG A 752 -43.45 14.49 43.98
C ARG A 752 -42.61 13.36 43.41
N ALA A 753 -43.21 12.44 42.67
CA ALA A 753 -42.51 11.35 42.01
C ALA A 753 -41.50 11.85 40.95
N MET A 754 -41.84 12.91 40.20
CA MET A 754 -40.92 13.55 39.25
C MET A 754 -39.68 14.11 39.96
N TYR A 755 -39.85 14.73 41.13
CA TYR A 755 -38.74 15.21 41.95
C TYR A 755 -37.85 14.05 42.43
N LEU A 756 -38.44 12.99 42.98
CA LEU A 756 -37.67 11.82 43.43
C LEU A 756 -36.91 11.15 42.28
N TYR A 757 -37.52 11.08 41.11
CA TYR A 757 -36.84 10.61 39.91
C TYR A 757 -35.64 11.48 39.55
N ASN A 758 -35.78 12.81 39.57
CA ASN A 758 -34.66 13.73 39.37
C ASN A 758 -33.53 13.49 40.38
N GLN A 759 -33.84 13.41 41.67
CA GLN A 759 -32.83 13.22 42.72
C GLN A 759 -32.07 11.90 42.54
N GLN A 760 -32.78 10.81 42.23
CA GLN A 760 -32.14 9.53 41.99
C GLN A 760 -31.33 9.50 40.69
N ALA A 761 -31.78 10.21 39.65
CA ALA A 761 -31.04 10.36 38.41
C ALA A 761 -29.73 11.13 38.63
N ILE A 762 -29.75 12.21 39.43
CA ILE A 762 -28.54 12.93 39.86
C ILE A 762 -27.55 11.96 40.52
N GLU A 763 -28.00 11.14 41.47
CA GLU A 763 -27.13 10.16 42.15
C GLU A 763 -26.57 9.11 41.19
N TYR A 764 -27.41 8.61 40.27
CA TYR A 764 -27.02 7.61 39.28
C TYR A 764 -25.94 8.13 38.32
N PHE A 765 -26.05 9.38 37.85
CA PHE A 765 -25.15 9.97 36.87
C PHE A 765 -23.92 10.70 37.46
N ASN A 766 -23.96 11.15 38.72
CA ASN A 766 -22.87 11.97 39.31
C ASN A 766 -21.80 11.20 40.07
N THR A 767 -21.90 9.88 40.20
CA THR A 767 -20.79 9.09 40.73
C THR A 767 -19.74 8.87 39.65
N LYS A 768 -18.62 9.60 39.77
CA LYS A 768 -17.36 9.30 39.06
C LYS A 768 -16.90 7.88 39.29
#